data_AF-D0A8A5-F1
#
_entry.id   AF-D0A8A5-F1
#
_cell.length_a   1.000
_cell.length_b   1.000
_cell.length_c   1.000
_cell.angle_alpha   90.00
_cell.angle_beta   90.00
_cell.angle_gamma   90.00
#
_symmetry.space_group_name_H-M   'P 1'
#
loop_
_entity.id
_entity.type
_entity.pdbx_description
1 polymer ?
#
loop_
_entity_poly.entity_id
_entity_poly.type
_entity_poly.pdbx_seq_one_letter_code
_entity_poly.pdbx_strand_id
1 'polypeptide(L)'
;MVQTVLMVAEKPSIAESIAHHLSNGRTAKHSRALPVFEYDGYFQGAPAHFRVTSTTGHIFSCDFTPQYQSWDRTDEESLFGAPVVWREESGRVSRHLEHEAKGCATLVLWLDCDREGENICFEVMQVVSRSIHDIRCIWRAKFSAITREAITEAFVNLGKPNKNLSDAVSCRQELDLKVGVVFTRYQTKYFQGKYGNLDASVVSYGPCQTPTLAFCVQRHDEILNFKPENYWKLVPTCNRYGSPITFEWARGRVFDELIARLLHQRVSRSKVAKVVDVSVGADTRARPTALNTVELMKIASKFLGIGPHHAMQIAENLYISGYISYPRTESTAYPVSFDLKAALATQQGHPVWGEYVQELLKGRYTRPKAGKDAGDHPPITPMRAATAGELSSDSWRLYEYITRHFIATVSPDCKLSRTKLVLELSGELFTFTGKVVVDPGFTTILAHLAVKDDKVPTNIEVGSDFPINDVRLQAGQTQAPGYLTEADLIGLMEKNGIGTDASISQHVNNIVERGYCAVKPGRVMEPTKLGVVLIHGIKSIDPELVLPLVRSKVEEYVTCIAEGQARLDEVLSSVLDLFFGKFRYFKENIERFDALMGASFSPLTSSGKPITRCGNCMRYLKHLEARPQRLYCAYCEVTYALPQGGTIKQYSNYKCPLDNFELVICHVEGGKSFPICPNCYNNPPFPDARVQGGRQLMACDECKHPTCYHSLATNYVADCVDPRCDGCMAFVPRTSGKWKICCNHCTMMILLPPTAQRVYVSSEECPECGAMMVDLQFPEGKSPLPNRKDRIVSCVFCDPALSNNVSEVRGKLGNFSRRGGGGKGRGRGGRGRGRGRGYRN
;
A
#
# COMPACT_ATOMS: atom_id res chain seq x y z
N MET A 1 -7.01 17.38 -59.52
CA MET A 1 -6.00 17.94 -58.59
C MET A 1 -5.45 16.79 -57.77
N VAL A 2 -4.12 16.71 -57.60
CA VAL A 2 -3.51 15.73 -56.69
C VAL A 2 -3.85 16.18 -55.26
N GLN A 3 -4.48 15.32 -54.47
CA GLN A 3 -4.82 15.66 -53.08
C GLN A 3 -3.56 15.63 -52.21
N THR A 4 -3.46 16.52 -51.24
CA THR A 4 -2.40 16.46 -50.22
C THR A 4 -2.96 15.85 -48.93
N VAL A 5 -2.27 14.83 -48.40
CA VAL A 5 -2.65 14.10 -47.19
C VAL A 5 -1.62 14.38 -46.10
N LEU A 6 -2.06 14.97 -45.00
CA LEU A 6 -1.24 15.16 -43.81
C LEU A 6 -1.28 13.89 -42.95
N MET A 7 -0.14 13.37 -42.57
CA MET A 7 0.02 12.28 -41.61
C MET A 7 0.74 12.80 -40.36
N VAL A 8 0.19 12.54 -39.17
CA VAL A 8 0.79 13.01 -37.92
C VAL A 8 1.00 11.82 -36.99
N ALA A 9 2.27 11.57 -36.63
CA ALA A 9 2.66 10.58 -35.63
C ALA A 9 2.90 11.22 -34.25
N GLU A 10 3.03 10.42 -33.20
CA GLU A 10 3.26 10.94 -31.84
C GLU A 10 4.68 11.50 -31.62
N LYS A 11 5.68 10.92 -32.31
CA LYS A 11 7.09 11.31 -32.16
C LYS A 11 7.82 11.36 -33.50
N PRO A 12 8.90 12.17 -33.62
CA PRO A 12 9.62 12.33 -34.89
C PRO A 12 10.16 11.02 -35.48
N SER A 13 10.64 10.12 -34.62
CA SER A 13 11.18 8.80 -35.02
C SER A 13 10.10 7.87 -35.59
N ILE A 14 8.88 7.95 -35.06
CA ILE A 14 7.74 7.18 -35.57
C ILE A 14 7.34 7.73 -36.94
N ALA A 15 7.26 9.06 -37.09
CA ALA A 15 6.99 9.69 -38.38
C ALA A 15 8.01 9.31 -39.46
N GLU A 16 9.31 9.29 -39.11
CA GLU A 16 10.38 8.86 -40.01
C GLU A 16 10.20 7.40 -40.45
N SER A 17 9.89 6.52 -39.50
CA SER A 17 9.68 5.09 -39.78
C SER A 17 8.45 4.85 -40.67
N ILE A 18 7.32 5.51 -40.39
CA ILE A 18 6.10 5.44 -41.22
C ILE A 18 6.40 5.92 -42.63
N ALA A 19 7.01 7.10 -42.76
CA ALA A 19 7.36 7.67 -44.05
C ALA A 19 8.31 6.75 -44.83
N HIS A 20 9.32 6.19 -44.17
CA HIS A 20 10.27 5.26 -44.77
C HIS A 20 9.58 3.98 -45.27
N HIS A 21 8.72 3.35 -44.46
CA HIS A 21 8.05 2.10 -44.81
C HIS A 21 7.02 2.27 -45.93
N LEU A 22 6.22 3.35 -45.90
CA LEU A 22 5.18 3.60 -46.92
C LEU A 22 5.75 4.12 -48.25
N SER A 23 6.88 4.82 -48.23
CA SER A 23 7.53 5.34 -49.45
C SER A 23 8.57 4.40 -50.06
N ASN A 24 8.86 3.25 -49.43
CA ASN A 24 9.99 2.39 -49.78
C ASN A 24 11.34 3.13 -49.75
N GLY A 25 11.52 3.99 -48.74
CA GLY A 25 12.72 4.82 -48.55
C GLY A 25 12.83 6.02 -49.49
N ARG A 26 11.80 6.32 -50.30
CA ARG A 26 11.80 7.44 -51.25
C ARG A 26 11.08 8.66 -50.67
N THR A 27 11.68 9.28 -49.67
CA THR A 27 11.15 10.49 -49.03
C THR A 27 12.09 11.68 -49.17
N ALA A 28 11.54 12.85 -49.50
CA ALA A 28 12.22 14.11 -49.29
C ALA A 28 12.05 14.53 -47.83
N LYS A 29 13.16 14.83 -47.13
CA LYS A 29 13.14 15.32 -45.75
C LYS A 29 13.41 16.81 -45.76
N HIS A 30 12.53 17.59 -45.15
CA HIS A 30 12.83 18.95 -44.73
C HIS A 30 12.58 19.11 -43.24
N SER A 31 13.07 20.20 -42.66
CA SER A 31 13.01 20.39 -41.22
C SER A 31 12.70 21.84 -40.91
N ARG A 32 11.72 22.02 -40.03
CA ARG A 32 11.36 23.32 -39.47
C ARG A 32 11.42 23.26 -37.95
N ALA A 33 10.27 23.31 -37.29
CA ALA A 33 10.20 23.06 -35.86
C ALA A 33 10.33 21.56 -35.57
N LEU A 34 9.73 20.72 -36.42
CA LEU A 34 9.86 19.27 -36.40
C LEU A 34 10.17 18.77 -37.82
N PRO A 35 10.71 17.54 -37.99
CA PRO A 35 10.92 16.94 -39.30
C PRO A 35 9.61 16.76 -40.08
N VAL A 36 9.70 16.95 -41.39
CA VAL A 36 8.61 16.66 -42.34
C VAL A 36 9.17 15.80 -43.46
N PHE A 37 8.47 14.72 -43.76
CA PHE A 37 8.82 13.75 -44.79
C PHE A 37 7.75 13.76 -45.88
N GLU A 38 8.17 14.00 -47.12
CA GLU A 38 7.26 14.16 -48.25
C GLU A 38 7.53 13.09 -49.30
N TYR A 39 6.45 12.54 -49.86
CA TYR A 39 6.51 11.60 -50.97
C TYR A 39 5.19 11.55 -51.74
N ASP A 40 5.25 11.14 -53.00
CA ASP A 40 4.06 10.89 -53.81
C ASP A 40 3.66 9.41 -53.75
N GLY A 41 2.35 9.15 -53.76
CA GLY A 41 1.82 7.80 -53.77
C GLY A 41 0.33 7.76 -54.10
N TYR A 42 -0.37 6.75 -53.58
CA TYR A 42 -1.80 6.58 -53.79
C TYR A 42 -2.53 6.55 -52.45
N PHE A 43 -3.58 7.34 -52.34
CA PHE A 43 -4.51 7.32 -51.21
C PHE A 43 -5.90 6.95 -51.74
N GLN A 44 -6.49 5.87 -51.23
CA GLN A 44 -7.81 5.36 -51.65
C GLN A 44 -7.95 5.22 -53.18
N GLY A 45 -6.91 4.73 -53.85
CA GLY A 45 -6.90 4.51 -55.30
C GLY A 45 -6.64 5.74 -56.17
N ALA A 46 -6.47 6.93 -55.58
CA ALA A 46 -6.17 8.17 -56.31
C ALA A 46 -4.74 8.67 -56.02
N PRO A 47 -4.06 9.32 -56.99
CA PRO A 47 -2.77 9.96 -56.75
C PRO A 47 -2.85 10.99 -55.62
N ALA A 48 -1.91 10.92 -54.68
CA ALA A 48 -1.84 11.79 -53.52
C ALA A 48 -0.39 12.16 -53.21
N HIS A 49 -0.21 13.37 -52.69
CA HIS A 49 1.03 13.84 -52.11
C HIS A 49 0.94 13.72 -50.59
N PHE A 50 1.89 13.03 -49.96
CA PHE A 50 1.89 12.79 -48.52
C PHE A 50 2.88 13.72 -47.82
N ARG A 51 2.43 14.34 -46.73
CA ARG A 51 3.31 15.03 -45.77
C ARG A 51 3.21 14.32 -44.44
N VAL A 52 4.30 13.72 -43.99
CA VAL A 52 4.38 13.01 -42.71
C VAL A 52 5.18 13.85 -41.73
N THR A 53 4.59 14.15 -40.58
CA THR A 53 5.25 14.85 -39.48
C THR A 53 4.80 14.28 -38.15
N SER A 54 5.15 14.91 -37.04
CA SER A 54 4.81 14.41 -35.70
C SER A 54 4.43 15.50 -34.72
N THR A 55 3.96 15.07 -33.55
CA THR A 55 4.05 15.82 -32.29
C THR A 55 5.35 15.45 -31.56
N THR A 56 5.40 15.67 -30.25
CA THR A 56 6.45 15.17 -29.33
C THR A 56 5.82 14.60 -28.06
N GLY A 57 4.73 13.84 -28.22
CA GLY A 57 3.78 13.50 -27.14
C GLY A 57 2.60 14.49 -27.09
N HIS A 58 2.04 14.72 -25.90
CA HIS A 58 0.97 15.70 -25.67
C HIS A 58 1.38 17.10 -26.13
N ILE A 59 0.48 17.76 -26.84
CA ILE A 59 0.55 19.16 -27.27
C ILE A 59 0.09 20.07 -26.14
N PHE A 60 -0.92 19.64 -25.38
CA PHE A 60 -1.52 20.43 -24.32
C PHE A 60 -1.29 19.82 -22.94
N SER A 61 -1.18 20.70 -21.95
CA SER A 61 -1.27 20.34 -20.53
C SER A 61 -2.54 20.94 -19.94
N CYS A 62 -3.25 20.16 -19.12
CA CYS A 62 -4.39 20.63 -18.33
C CYS A 62 -3.90 21.48 -17.16
N ASP A 63 -4.42 22.70 -17.03
CA ASP A 63 -4.19 23.54 -15.86
C ASP A 63 -5.41 24.41 -15.57
N PHE A 64 -5.47 25.01 -14.38
CA PHE A 64 -6.50 25.99 -14.05
C PHE A 64 -6.39 27.25 -14.92
N THR A 65 -7.50 27.96 -15.09
CA THR A 65 -7.48 29.31 -15.66
C THR A 65 -6.59 30.26 -14.83
N PRO A 66 -5.97 31.30 -15.43
CA PRO A 66 -4.98 32.15 -14.75
C PRO A 66 -5.44 32.73 -13.40
N GLN A 67 -6.74 33.02 -13.26
CA GLN A 67 -7.34 33.55 -12.04
C GLN A 67 -7.30 32.59 -10.82
N TYR A 68 -7.12 31.28 -11.04
CA TYR A 68 -7.05 30.25 -10.00
C TYR A 68 -5.64 29.65 -9.80
N GLN A 69 -4.64 30.13 -10.55
CA GLN A 69 -3.27 29.61 -10.46
C GLN A 69 -2.52 30.11 -9.22
N SER A 70 -2.88 31.29 -8.70
CA SER A 70 -2.21 31.87 -7.51
C SER A 70 -2.54 31.06 -6.27
N TRP A 71 -1.50 30.53 -5.60
CA TRP A 71 -1.70 29.81 -4.35
C TRP A 71 -2.23 30.76 -3.28
N ASP A 72 -1.68 31.96 -3.14
CA ASP A 72 -2.05 32.88 -2.05
C ASP A 72 -3.46 33.47 -2.15
N ARG A 73 -3.96 33.67 -3.38
CA ARG A 73 -5.22 34.39 -3.63
C ARG A 73 -6.42 33.47 -3.82
N THR A 74 -6.19 32.18 -4.04
CA THR A 74 -7.25 31.22 -4.38
C THR A 74 -7.56 30.33 -3.19
N ASP A 75 -8.83 30.31 -2.80
CA ASP A 75 -9.36 29.36 -1.82
C ASP A 75 -9.42 27.95 -2.44
N GLU A 76 -8.98 26.94 -1.70
CA GLU A 76 -8.85 25.58 -2.21
C GLU A 76 -10.20 24.92 -2.51
N GLU A 77 -11.27 25.28 -1.79
CA GLU A 77 -12.61 24.72 -2.06
C GLU A 77 -13.12 25.17 -3.44
N SER A 78 -12.80 26.42 -3.83
CA SER A 78 -13.21 26.96 -5.13
C SER A 78 -12.60 26.22 -6.34
N LEU A 79 -11.47 25.54 -6.17
CA LEU A 79 -10.77 24.83 -7.24
C LEU A 79 -11.53 23.58 -7.75
N PHE A 80 -12.40 22.99 -6.93
CA PHE A 80 -13.27 21.90 -7.37
C PHE A 80 -14.20 22.33 -8.51
N GLY A 81 -14.77 23.54 -8.40
CA GLY A 81 -15.62 24.13 -9.45
C GLY A 81 -14.88 25.00 -10.47
N ALA A 82 -13.57 25.23 -10.30
CA ALA A 82 -12.81 26.13 -11.16
C ALA A 82 -12.65 25.56 -12.59
N PRO A 83 -12.85 26.37 -13.65
CA PRO A 83 -12.64 25.92 -15.01
C PRO A 83 -11.16 25.64 -15.28
N VAL A 84 -10.91 24.56 -16.02
CA VAL A 84 -9.59 24.20 -16.55
C VAL A 84 -9.43 24.67 -17.98
N VAL A 85 -8.18 24.79 -18.41
CA VAL A 85 -7.78 25.16 -19.76
C VAL A 85 -6.65 24.25 -20.21
N TRP A 86 -6.68 23.91 -21.49
CA TRP A 86 -5.69 23.09 -22.17
C TRP A 86 -4.73 24.03 -22.90
N ARG A 87 -3.48 24.10 -22.45
CA ARG A 87 -2.49 25.05 -22.97
C ARG A 87 -1.21 24.36 -23.41
N GLU A 88 -0.62 24.89 -24.47
CA GLU A 88 0.75 24.55 -24.89
C GLU A 88 1.69 25.65 -24.39
N GLU A 89 2.79 25.28 -23.72
CA GLU A 89 3.76 26.27 -23.20
C GLU A 89 4.45 27.08 -24.31
N SER A 90 4.95 26.41 -25.35
CA SER A 90 5.82 27.04 -26.37
C SER A 90 5.10 27.47 -27.65
N GLY A 91 3.89 26.95 -27.88
CA GLY A 91 3.15 27.10 -29.15
C GLY A 91 3.90 26.57 -30.37
N ARG A 92 5.01 25.85 -30.19
CA ARG A 92 5.93 25.42 -31.25
C ARG A 92 5.32 24.31 -32.09
N VAL A 93 4.70 23.32 -31.43
CA VAL A 93 4.09 22.17 -32.08
C VAL A 93 2.80 22.61 -32.77
N SER A 94 1.95 23.42 -32.11
CA SER A 94 0.72 23.92 -32.74
C SER A 94 0.98 24.71 -34.01
N ARG A 95 1.91 25.67 -33.99
CA ARG A 95 2.27 26.47 -35.18
C ARG A 95 2.86 25.63 -36.30
N HIS A 96 3.61 24.58 -35.96
CA HIS A 96 4.16 23.63 -36.92
C HIS A 96 3.02 22.88 -37.63
N LEU A 97 2.13 22.24 -36.87
CA LEU A 97 1.01 21.48 -37.42
C LEU A 97 0.03 22.36 -38.21
N GLU A 98 -0.31 23.55 -37.70
CA GLU A 98 -1.15 24.52 -38.42
C GLU A 98 -0.55 24.89 -39.79
N HIS A 99 0.78 25.02 -39.87
CA HIS A 99 1.45 25.32 -41.13
C HIS A 99 1.43 24.14 -42.10
N GLU A 100 1.83 22.95 -41.64
CA GLU A 100 1.89 21.75 -42.48
C GLU A 100 0.49 21.32 -42.96
N ALA A 101 -0.56 21.63 -42.19
CA ALA A 101 -1.95 21.39 -42.57
C ALA A 101 -2.46 22.30 -43.71
N LYS A 102 -1.79 23.41 -44.02
CA LYS A 102 -2.25 24.32 -45.09
C LYS A 102 -2.24 23.62 -46.44
N GLY A 103 -3.38 23.67 -47.13
CA GLY A 103 -3.58 23.03 -48.44
C GLY A 103 -3.73 21.50 -48.39
N CYS A 104 -3.75 20.90 -47.20
CA CYS A 104 -4.05 19.48 -47.03
C CYS A 104 -5.57 19.25 -47.04
N ALA A 105 -6.01 18.20 -47.73
CA ALA A 105 -7.43 17.83 -47.84
C ALA A 105 -7.83 16.73 -46.84
N THR A 106 -6.86 15.96 -46.35
CA THR A 106 -7.09 14.76 -45.52
C THR A 106 -6.05 14.69 -44.40
N LEU A 107 -6.47 14.20 -43.24
CA LEU A 107 -5.60 13.93 -42.09
C LEU A 107 -5.62 12.42 -41.78
N VAL A 108 -4.44 11.82 -41.61
CA VAL A 108 -4.29 10.45 -41.10
C VAL A 108 -3.48 10.49 -39.79
N LEU A 109 -4.09 10.00 -38.73
CA LEU A 109 -3.54 9.99 -37.37
C LEU A 109 -2.78 8.68 -37.13
N TRP A 110 -1.49 8.81 -36.82
CA TRP A 110 -0.52 7.73 -36.61
C TRP A 110 0.09 7.76 -35.20
N LEU A 111 -0.69 8.18 -34.22
CA LEU A 111 -0.27 8.22 -32.82
C LEU A 111 -0.26 6.81 -32.23
N ASP A 112 0.38 6.58 -31.10
CA ASP A 112 0.39 5.24 -30.51
C ASP A 112 -1.05 4.81 -30.15
N CYS A 113 -1.35 3.51 -30.20
CA CYS A 113 -2.73 3.02 -30.16
C CYS A 113 -3.23 2.68 -28.74
N ASP A 114 -2.86 3.51 -27.76
CA ASP A 114 -3.41 3.50 -26.40
C ASP A 114 -4.38 4.67 -26.16
N ARG A 115 -4.90 4.79 -24.93
CA ARG A 115 -5.82 5.87 -24.56
C ARG A 115 -5.15 7.25 -24.69
N GLU A 116 -3.88 7.37 -24.30
CA GLU A 116 -3.13 8.64 -24.38
C GLU A 116 -2.94 9.08 -25.84
N GLY A 117 -2.52 8.17 -26.73
CA GLY A 117 -2.37 8.46 -28.15
C GLY A 117 -3.70 8.80 -28.85
N GLU A 118 -4.82 8.20 -28.43
CA GLU A 118 -6.16 8.66 -28.84
C GLU A 118 -6.48 10.05 -28.31
N ASN A 119 -6.09 10.41 -27.08
CA ASN A 119 -6.27 11.78 -26.60
C ASN A 119 -5.47 12.79 -27.43
N ILE A 120 -4.20 12.50 -27.72
CA ILE A 120 -3.34 13.35 -28.55
C ILE A 120 -3.90 13.45 -30.00
N CYS A 121 -4.59 12.42 -30.51
CA CYS A 121 -5.28 12.51 -31.80
C CYS A 121 -6.25 13.70 -31.84
N PHE A 122 -7.04 13.88 -30.78
CA PHE A 122 -8.00 14.99 -30.69
C PHE A 122 -7.31 16.34 -30.45
N GLU A 123 -6.15 16.36 -29.78
CA GLU A 123 -5.32 17.58 -29.68
C GLU A 123 -4.83 18.01 -31.08
N VAL A 124 -4.32 17.08 -31.89
CA VAL A 124 -3.91 17.33 -33.28
C VAL A 124 -5.09 17.85 -34.11
N MET A 125 -6.25 17.19 -34.01
CA MET A 125 -7.48 17.61 -34.71
C MET A 125 -7.90 19.03 -34.34
N GLN A 126 -7.82 19.38 -33.05
CA GLN A 126 -8.12 20.73 -32.57
C GLN A 126 -7.19 21.77 -33.21
N VAL A 127 -5.89 21.48 -33.25
CA VAL A 127 -4.87 22.37 -33.83
C VAL A 127 -5.07 22.57 -35.33
N VAL A 128 -5.33 21.51 -36.09
CA VAL A 128 -5.42 21.59 -37.57
C VAL A 128 -6.81 21.96 -38.09
N SER A 129 -7.80 22.13 -37.19
CA SER A 129 -9.21 22.37 -37.52
C SER A 129 -9.46 23.53 -38.49
N ARG A 130 -8.61 24.57 -38.49
CA ARG A 130 -8.72 25.68 -39.46
C ARG A 130 -8.50 25.26 -40.92
N SER A 131 -7.71 24.22 -41.14
CA SER A 131 -7.39 23.69 -42.48
C SER A 131 -8.19 22.43 -42.79
N ILE A 132 -8.31 21.51 -41.83
CA ILE A 132 -8.97 20.21 -41.97
C ILE A 132 -10.01 20.07 -40.85
N HIS A 133 -11.28 20.34 -41.15
CA HIS A 133 -12.38 20.25 -40.17
C HIS A 133 -13.44 19.19 -40.51
N ASP A 134 -13.49 18.72 -41.75
CA ASP A 134 -14.45 17.68 -42.13
C ASP A 134 -14.00 16.33 -41.57
N ILE A 135 -14.76 15.81 -40.59
CA ILE A 135 -14.51 14.52 -39.93
C ILE A 135 -14.47 13.34 -40.92
N ARG A 136 -15.12 13.46 -42.09
CA ARG A 136 -15.08 12.44 -43.14
C ARG A 136 -13.67 12.29 -43.72
N CYS A 137 -12.88 13.37 -43.71
CA CYS A 137 -11.50 13.43 -44.20
C CYS A 137 -10.45 13.14 -43.12
N ILE A 138 -10.86 12.75 -41.90
CA ILE A 138 -9.96 12.40 -40.80
C ILE A 138 -9.97 10.89 -40.59
N TRP A 139 -8.80 10.28 -40.60
CA TRP A 139 -8.61 8.83 -40.50
C TRP A 139 -7.68 8.48 -39.35
N ARG A 140 -7.85 7.30 -38.78
CA ARG A 140 -7.02 6.76 -37.70
C ARG A 140 -6.37 5.45 -38.13
N ALA A 141 -5.04 5.43 -38.21
CA ALA A 141 -4.29 4.21 -38.42
C ALA A 141 -4.15 3.45 -37.09
N LYS A 142 -4.38 2.14 -37.09
CA LYS A 142 -4.23 1.27 -35.91
C LYS A 142 -3.10 0.26 -36.14
N PHE A 143 -2.10 0.26 -35.27
CA PHE A 143 -0.93 -0.59 -35.38
C PHE A 143 -0.41 -0.97 -33.98
N SER A 144 0.31 -2.09 -33.90
CA SER A 144 0.90 -2.59 -32.64
C SER A 144 2.41 -2.80 -32.71
N ALA A 145 3.02 -2.49 -33.85
CA ALA A 145 4.46 -2.59 -34.08
C ALA A 145 4.86 -1.64 -35.22
N ILE A 146 6.08 -1.11 -35.15
CA ILE A 146 6.67 -0.28 -36.20
C ILE A 146 7.45 -1.19 -37.15
N THR A 147 6.72 -1.98 -37.93
CA THR A 147 7.25 -2.85 -38.99
C THR A 147 6.60 -2.51 -40.32
N ARG A 148 7.22 -2.90 -41.43
CA ARG A 148 6.69 -2.63 -42.76
C ARG A 148 5.31 -3.25 -42.94
N GLU A 149 5.16 -4.50 -42.49
CA GLU A 149 3.94 -5.29 -42.60
C GLU A 149 2.81 -4.60 -41.81
N ALA A 150 3.04 -4.29 -40.54
CA ALA A 150 2.04 -3.67 -39.66
C ALA A 150 1.63 -2.26 -40.14
N ILE A 151 2.59 -1.44 -40.58
CA ILE A 151 2.30 -0.08 -41.07
C ILE A 151 1.53 -0.14 -42.40
N THR A 152 1.90 -1.04 -43.30
CA THR A 152 1.19 -1.20 -44.59
C THR A 152 -0.24 -1.67 -44.36
N GLU A 153 -0.44 -2.65 -43.47
CA GLU A 153 -1.77 -3.13 -43.09
C GLU A 153 -2.62 -2.02 -42.46
N ALA A 154 -2.06 -1.26 -41.53
CA ALA A 154 -2.73 -0.14 -40.88
C ALA A 154 -3.15 0.96 -41.88
N PHE A 155 -2.33 1.23 -42.89
CA PHE A 155 -2.61 2.22 -43.92
C PHE A 155 -3.73 1.78 -44.88
N VAL A 156 -3.86 0.47 -45.14
CA VAL A 156 -4.96 -0.07 -45.95
C VAL A 156 -6.27 -0.11 -45.14
N ASN A 157 -6.20 -0.41 -43.85
CA ASN A 157 -7.35 -0.62 -42.97
C ASN A 157 -7.59 0.57 -42.02
N LEU A 158 -7.68 1.79 -42.58
CA LEU A 158 -7.89 3.00 -41.79
C LEU A 158 -9.26 3.04 -41.12
N GLY A 159 -9.27 3.35 -39.83
CA GLY A 159 -10.48 3.57 -39.03
C GLY A 159 -10.76 5.06 -38.79
N LYS A 160 -11.53 5.33 -37.73
CA LYS A 160 -11.84 6.67 -37.23
C LYS A 160 -11.34 6.82 -35.77
N PRO A 161 -10.92 8.03 -35.36
CA PRO A 161 -10.50 8.29 -33.98
C PRO A 161 -11.69 8.12 -33.02
N ASN A 162 -11.43 7.67 -31.80
CA ASN A 162 -12.46 7.36 -30.82
C ASN A 162 -12.51 8.42 -29.71
N LYS A 163 -13.57 9.24 -29.73
CA LYS A 163 -13.73 10.35 -28.78
C LYS A 163 -13.86 9.88 -27.33
N ASN A 164 -14.47 8.73 -27.09
CA ASN A 164 -14.66 8.17 -25.77
C ASN A 164 -13.32 7.84 -25.07
N LEU A 165 -12.34 7.32 -25.83
CA LEU A 165 -11.00 7.06 -25.30
C LEU A 165 -10.27 8.36 -24.94
N SER A 166 -10.39 9.39 -25.79
CA SER A 166 -9.87 10.73 -25.50
C SER A 166 -10.53 11.35 -24.26
N ASP A 167 -11.85 11.23 -24.12
CA ASP A 167 -12.61 11.75 -22.98
C ASP A 167 -12.24 11.07 -21.67
N ALA A 168 -11.97 9.76 -21.69
CA ALA A 168 -11.49 9.03 -20.52
C ALA A 168 -10.16 9.62 -19.99
N VAL A 169 -9.21 9.91 -20.88
CA VAL A 169 -7.92 10.55 -20.51
C VAL A 169 -8.15 11.95 -19.95
N SER A 170 -8.97 12.77 -20.63
CA SER A 170 -9.27 14.13 -20.16
C SER A 170 -9.93 14.13 -18.79
N CYS A 171 -10.88 13.21 -18.55
CA CYS A 171 -11.50 13.02 -17.24
C CYS A 171 -10.46 12.68 -16.17
N ARG A 172 -9.57 11.72 -16.44
CA ARG A 172 -8.50 11.32 -15.51
C ARG A 172 -7.56 12.48 -15.20
N GLN A 173 -7.08 13.20 -16.22
CA GLN A 173 -6.16 14.33 -16.06
C GLN A 173 -6.79 15.47 -15.25
N GLU A 174 -8.06 15.81 -15.50
CA GLU A 174 -8.77 16.85 -14.76
C GLU A 174 -9.04 16.45 -13.30
N LEU A 175 -9.44 15.20 -13.06
CA LEU A 175 -9.61 14.66 -11.70
C LEU A 175 -8.30 14.67 -10.92
N ASP A 176 -7.22 14.14 -11.50
CA ASP A 176 -5.90 14.09 -10.88
C ASP A 176 -5.37 15.50 -10.58
N LEU A 177 -5.57 16.47 -11.49
CA LEU A 177 -5.23 17.87 -11.29
C LEU A 177 -6.03 18.48 -10.14
N LYS A 178 -7.36 18.45 -10.21
CA LYS A 178 -8.23 19.12 -9.23
C LYS A 178 -8.04 18.54 -7.84
N VAL A 179 -8.17 17.22 -7.71
CA VAL A 179 -8.05 16.56 -6.41
C VAL A 179 -6.62 16.68 -5.88
N GLY A 180 -5.61 16.43 -6.72
CA GLY A 180 -4.20 16.50 -6.32
C GLY A 180 -3.81 17.89 -5.84
N VAL A 181 -4.13 18.92 -6.62
CA VAL A 181 -3.78 20.31 -6.31
C VAL A 181 -4.51 20.82 -5.06
N VAL A 182 -5.81 20.53 -4.90
CA VAL A 182 -6.57 21.01 -3.75
C VAL A 182 -5.98 20.51 -2.43
N PHE A 183 -5.81 19.20 -2.30
CA PHE A 183 -5.25 18.62 -1.07
C PHE A 183 -3.78 19.03 -0.89
N THR A 184 -2.97 19.07 -1.96
CA THR A 184 -1.56 19.45 -1.87
C THR A 184 -1.38 20.91 -1.46
N ARG A 185 -2.10 21.85 -2.08
CA ARG A 185 -2.03 23.28 -1.75
C ARG A 185 -2.41 23.53 -0.30
N TYR A 186 -3.51 22.95 0.15
CA TYR A 186 -3.99 23.11 1.52
C TYR A 186 -2.95 22.59 2.53
N GLN A 187 -2.45 21.36 2.36
CA GLN A 187 -1.46 20.77 3.25
C GLN A 187 -0.14 21.56 3.24
N THR A 188 0.36 21.92 2.06
CA THR A 188 1.61 22.69 1.91
C THR A 188 1.50 24.00 2.67
N LYS A 189 0.44 24.80 2.44
CA LYS A 189 0.22 26.07 3.15
C LYS A 189 0.06 25.88 4.65
N TYR A 190 -0.70 24.86 5.07
CA TYR A 190 -0.95 24.61 6.49
C TYR A 190 0.35 24.24 7.25
N PHE A 191 1.25 23.49 6.63
CA PHE A 191 2.52 23.06 7.25
C PHE A 191 3.71 23.97 6.97
N GLN A 192 3.59 24.91 6.02
CA GLN A 192 4.67 25.82 5.64
C GLN A 192 5.18 26.61 6.85
N GLY A 193 6.48 26.48 7.13
CA GLY A 193 7.15 27.17 8.24
C GLY A 193 6.74 26.70 9.65
N LYS A 194 5.85 25.71 9.78
CA LYS A 194 5.35 25.23 11.09
C LYS A 194 6.37 24.37 11.84
N TYR A 195 7.21 23.62 11.11
CA TYR A 195 8.23 22.74 11.68
C TYR A 195 9.58 22.95 10.98
N GLY A 196 10.62 23.31 11.74
CA GLY A 196 11.93 23.67 11.18
C GLY A 196 12.67 22.53 10.46
N ASN A 197 12.30 21.27 10.73
CA ASN A 197 12.89 20.08 10.11
C ASN A 197 11.97 19.44 9.05
N LEU A 198 10.89 20.11 8.65
CA LEU A 198 9.99 19.67 7.60
C LEU A 198 10.11 20.62 6.41
N ASP A 199 10.49 20.09 5.26
CA ASP A 199 10.25 20.78 4.00
C ASP A 199 8.77 20.58 3.63
N ALA A 200 7.94 21.61 3.80
CA ALA A 200 6.52 21.52 3.49
C ALA A 200 6.26 21.40 1.97
N SER A 201 7.21 21.79 1.12
CA SER A 201 7.05 21.73 -0.35
C SER A 201 6.97 20.29 -0.89
N VAL A 202 7.46 19.33 -0.09
CA VAL A 202 7.35 17.91 -0.42
C VAL A 202 6.06 17.27 0.10
N VAL A 203 5.19 17.98 0.84
CA VAL A 203 3.92 17.42 1.33
C VAL A 203 2.85 17.54 0.25
N SER A 204 2.52 16.42 -0.39
CA SER A 204 1.62 16.33 -1.53
C SER A 204 0.65 15.17 -1.37
N TYR A 205 -0.49 15.30 -2.04
CA TYR A 205 -1.51 14.27 -2.14
C TYR A 205 -1.77 13.99 -3.62
N GLY A 206 -1.84 12.70 -3.96
CA GLY A 206 -2.30 12.27 -5.27
C GLY A 206 -3.28 11.11 -5.11
N PRO A 207 -4.43 11.11 -5.80
CA PRO A 207 -5.49 10.11 -5.60
C PRO A 207 -5.04 8.67 -5.86
N CYS A 208 -4.01 8.44 -6.70
CA CYS A 208 -3.38 7.12 -6.88
C CYS A 208 -2.03 6.98 -6.16
N GLN A 209 -1.27 8.08 -6.03
CA GLN A 209 0.02 8.10 -5.34
C GLN A 209 -0.11 7.76 -3.85
N THR A 210 -1.14 8.29 -3.18
CA THR A 210 -1.37 8.07 -1.75
C THR A 210 -1.71 6.60 -1.45
N PRO A 211 -2.66 5.94 -2.15
CA PRO A 211 -2.86 4.49 -1.99
C PRO A 211 -1.65 3.62 -2.36
N THR A 212 -0.86 4.03 -3.36
CA THR A 212 0.39 3.34 -3.72
C THR A 212 1.38 3.34 -2.54
N LEU A 213 1.61 4.51 -1.92
CA LEU A 213 2.44 4.64 -0.73
C LEU A 213 1.85 3.87 0.47
N ALA A 214 0.51 3.83 0.57
CA ALA A 214 -0.18 3.14 1.65
C ALA A 214 0.14 1.65 1.72
N PHE A 215 0.33 0.97 0.58
CA PHE A 215 0.76 -0.44 0.59
C PHE A 215 2.14 -0.61 1.24
N CYS A 216 3.09 0.29 0.95
CA CYS A 216 4.41 0.26 1.57
C CYS A 216 4.33 0.54 3.07
N VAL A 217 3.54 1.52 3.50
CA VAL A 217 3.34 1.85 4.92
C VAL A 217 2.59 0.75 5.67
N GLN A 218 1.60 0.11 5.04
CA GLN A 218 0.93 -1.06 5.63
C GLN A 218 1.93 -2.19 5.90
N ARG A 219 2.82 -2.49 4.95
CA ARG A 219 3.87 -3.50 5.18
C ARG A 219 4.82 -3.07 6.29
N HIS A 220 5.18 -1.79 6.36
CA HIS A 220 5.97 -1.25 7.46
C HIS A 220 5.30 -1.48 8.82
N ASP A 221 4.00 -1.20 8.92
CA ASP A 221 3.22 -1.42 10.14
C ASP A 221 3.13 -2.91 10.50
N GLU A 222 2.95 -3.79 9.51
CA GLU A 222 2.97 -5.26 9.69
C GLU A 222 4.30 -5.73 10.28
N ILE A 223 5.42 -5.16 9.83
CA ILE A 223 6.77 -5.49 10.33
C ILE A 223 6.95 -5.02 11.77
N LEU A 224 6.58 -3.77 12.06
CA LEU A 224 6.77 -3.19 13.39
C LEU A 224 5.87 -3.82 14.46
N ASN A 225 4.67 -4.27 14.08
CA ASN A 225 3.71 -4.86 15.00
C ASN A 225 3.84 -6.39 15.09
N PHE A 226 4.73 -7.00 14.30
CA PHE A 226 4.96 -8.45 14.32
C PHE A 226 5.58 -8.88 15.66
N LYS A 227 4.97 -9.87 16.31
CA LYS A 227 5.47 -10.49 17.54
C LYS A 227 6.02 -11.87 17.22
N PRO A 228 7.36 -12.09 17.25
CA PRO A 228 7.94 -13.39 16.96
C PRO A 228 7.50 -14.44 17.98
N GLU A 229 7.16 -15.62 17.47
CA GLU A 229 6.77 -16.79 18.27
C GLU A 229 7.78 -17.91 18.07
N ASN A 230 8.21 -18.52 19.17
CA ASN A 230 9.08 -19.68 19.14
C ASN A 230 8.30 -20.91 18.67
N TYR A 231 8.90 -21.70 17.81
CA TYR A 231 8.34 -22.96 17.35
C TYR A 231 9.41 -24.04 17.31
N TRP A 232 8.97 -25.29 17.28
CA TRP A 232 9.84 -26.45 17.23
C TRP A 232 9.39 -27.40 16.12
N LYS A 233 10.37 -28.00 15.45
CA LYS A 233 10.18 -29.01 14.40
C LYS A 233 11.01 -30.24 14.72
N LEU A 234 10.48 -31.42 14.39
CA LEU A 234 11.25 -32.65 14.39
C LEU A 234 11.85 -32.85 13.00
N VAL A 235 13.17 -33.01 12.92
CA VAL A 235 13.88 -33.17 11.64
C VAL A 235 14.69 -34.46 11.69
N PRO A 236 14.12 -35.59 11.23
CA PRO A 236 14.87 -36.82 11.00
C PRO A 236 15.87 -36.63 9.86
N THR A 237 17.04 -37.23 10.02
CA THR A 237 18.15 -37.16 9.06
C THR A 237 18.68 -38.55 8.72
N CYS A 238 19.03 -38.78 7.46
CA CYS A 238 19.63 -40.02 6.97
C CYS A 238 20.81 -39.72 6.04
N ASN A 239 21.95 -40.40 6.23
CA ASN A 239 23.19 -40.18 5.46
C ASN A 239 23.54 -41.36 4.53
N ARG A 240 22.69 -42.40 4.44
CA ARG A 240 23.04 -43.67 3.78
C ARG A 240 23.10 -43.61 2.24
N TYR A 241 22.47 -42.61 1.62
CA TYR A 241 22.29 -42.54 0.16
C TYR A 241 23.24 -41.52 -0.51
N GLY A 242 24.48 -41.41 -0.03
CA GLY A 242 25.51 -40.55 -0.61
C GLY A 242 25.37 -39.04 -0.33
N SER A 243 24.27 -38.62 0.31
CA SER A 243 24.09 -37.26 0.84
C SER A 243 23.15 -37.26 2.06
N PRO A 244 23.28 -36.27 2.97
CA PRO A 244 22.32 -36.06 4.04
C PRO A 244 20.93 -35.75 3.48
N ILE A 245 19.93 -36.54 3.86
CA ILE A 245 18.52 -36.34 3.53
C ILE A 245 17.80 -35.91 4.80
N THR A 246 17.01 -34.86 4.71
CA THR A 246 16.14 -34.40 5.79
C THR A 246 14.68 -34.60 5.41
N PHE A 247 13.85 -34.94 6.39
CA PHE A 247 12.43 -35.14 6.17
C PHE A 247 11.61 -34.02 6.80
N GLU A 248 10.54 -33.62 6.12
CA GLU A 248 9.55 -32.68 6.63
C GLU A 248 8.54 -33.41 7.50
N TRP A 249 8.37 -32.94 8.74
CA TRP A 249 7.37 -33.48 9.65
C TRP A 249 5.96 -33.15 9.19
N ALA A 250 5.06 -34.13 9.16
CA ALA A 250 3.68 -33.93 8.69
C ALA A 250 2.88 -32.90 9.50
N ARG A 251 3.23 -32.68 10.78
CA ARG A 251 2.64 -31.62 11.61
C ARG A 251 3.20 -30.22 11.31
N GLY A 252 4.23 -30.12 10.47
CA GLY A 252 4.97 -28.90 10.20
C GLY A 252 5.80 -28.46 11.40
N ARG A 253 5.17 -27.74 12.34
CA ARG A 253 5.78 -27.20 13.56
C ARG A 253 4.79 -27.15 14.72
N VAL A 254 5.29 -27.15 15.94
CA VAL A 254 4.50 -26.91 17.16
C VAL A 254 5.03 -25.69 17.91
N PHE A 255 4.17 -24.99 18.66
CA PHE A 255 4.51 -23.77 19.42
C PHE A 255 4.62 -24.01 20.93
N ASP A 256 4.44 -25.25 21.38
CA ASP A 256 4.61 -25.66 22.78
C ASP A 256 5.89 -26.50 22.90
N GLU A 257 6.83 -26.00 23.71
CA GLU A 257 8.13 -26.66 23.90
C GLU A 257 8.01 -28.03 24.59
N LEU A 258 7.11 -28.17 25.56
CA LEU A 258 6.94 -29.40 26.33
C LEU A 258 6.39 -30.51 25.43
N ILE A 259 5.38 -30.19 24.61
CA ILE A 259 4.84 -31.10 23.60
C ILE A 259 5.94 -31.48 22.59
N ALA A 260 6.72 -30.51 22.12
CA ALA A 260 7.81 -30.77 21.17
C ALA A 260 8.87 -31.73 21.74
N ARG A 261 9.27 -31.52 23.00
CA ARG A 261 10.24 -32.38 23.71
C ARG A 261 9.69 -33.78 23.96
N LEU A 262 8.42 -33.91 24.33
CA LEU A 262 7.78 -35.21 24.54
C LEU A 262 7.76 -36.03 23.24
N LEU A 263 7.37 -35.40 22.13
CA LEU A 263 7.36 -36.04 20.82
C LEU A 263 8.78 -36.38 20.35
N HIS A 264 9.74 -35.47 20.55
CA HIS A 264 11.15 -35.71 20.25
C HIS A 264 11.71 -36.92 21.00
N GLN A 265 11.46 -37.02 22.32
CA GLN A 265 11.91 -38.16 23.13
C GLN A 265 11.31 -39.48 22.64
N ARG A 266 10.03 -39.49 22.26
CA ARG A 266 9.36 -40.71 21.74
C ARG A 266 9.96 -41.14 20.39
N VAL A 267 10.16 -40.21 19.48
CA VAL A 267 10.65 -40.47 18.12
C VAL A 267 12.13 -40.83 18.12
N SER A 268 12.96 -40.19 18.95
CA SER A 268 14.42 -40.40 19.00
C SER A 268 14.86 -41.77 19.54
N ARG A 269 13.95 -42.51 20.19
CA ARG A 269 14.22 -43.89 20.67
C ARG A 269 14.35 -44.90 19.53
N SER A 270 13.73 -44.64 18.38
CA SER A 270 13.85 -45.51 17.21
C SER A 270 14.87 -44.94 16.22
N LYS A 271 15.71 -45.83 15.67
CA LYS A 271 16.66 -45.53 14.57
C LYS A 271 16.20 -46.11 13.24
N VAL A 272 14.99 -46.68 13.21
CA VAL A 272 14.40 -47.31 12.03
C VAL A 272 12.97 -46.79 11.87
N ALA A 273 12.70 -46.16 10.74
CA ALA A 273 11.37 -45.77 10.33
C ALA A 273 10.80 -46.82 9.37
N LYS A 274 9.47 -46.96 9.31
CA LYS A 274 8.80 -47.78 8.30
C LYS A 274 8.46 -46.94 7.09
N VAL A 275 8.70 -47.47 5.90
CA VAL A 275 8.25 -46.84 4.66
C VAL A 275 6.75 -47.07 4.50
N VAL A 276 5.96 -46.01 4.53
CA VAL A 276 4.50 -46.07 4.41
C VAL A 276 4.05 -45.88 2.97
N ASP A 277 4.68 -44.96 2.25
CA ASP A 277 4.35 -44.65 0.86
C ASP A 277 5.61 -44.28 0.07
N VAL A 278 5.68 -44.78 -1.17
CA VAL A 278 6.65 -44.37 -2.18
C VAL A 278 5.88 -44.13 -3.46
N SER A 279 5.78 -42.86 -3.86
CA SER A 279 5.10 -42.47 -5.09
C SER A 279 6.05 -41.77 -6.03
N VAL A 280 6.16 -42.28 -7.26
CA VAL A 280 6.88 -41.65 -8.37
C VAL A 280 5.84 -41.23 -9.39
N GLY A 281 5.78 -39.94 -9.68
CA GLY A 281 4.81 -39.37 -10.61
C GLY A 281 5.45 -38.37 -11.54
N ALA A 282 4.83 -38.17 -12.70
CA ALA A 282 5.15 -37.05 -13.57
C ALA A 282 4.73 -35.74 -12.90
N ASP A 283 5.62 -34.76 -12.89
CA ASP A 283 5.35 -33.38 -12.50
C ASP A 283 5.75 -32.47 -13.67
N THR A 284 5.22 -31.26 -13.73
CA THR A 284 5.48 -30.35 -14.84
C THR A 284 5.60 -28.94 -14.33
N ARG A 285 6.74 -28.31 -14.64
CA ARG A 285 6.87 -26.86 -14.54
C ARG A 285 6.41 -26.28 -15.87
N ALA A 286 5.24 -25.67 -15.83
CA ALA A 286 4.60 -25.19 -17.04
C ALA A 286 5.27 -23.90 -17.54
N ARG A 287 5.37 -23.74 -18.86
CA ARG A 287 5.93 -22.56 -19.54
C ARG A 287 5.17 -21.27 -19.18
N PRO A 288 5.77 -20.08 -19.33
CA PRO A 288 5.10 -18.84 -19.00
C PRO A 288 3.94 -18.54 -19.97
N THR A 289 2.97 -17.74 -19.50
CA THR A 289 2.01 -17.05 -20.37
C THR A 289 2.71 -15.95 -21.17
N ALA A 290 2.06 -15.44 -22.21
CA ALA A 290 2.63 -14.34 -23.00
C ALA A 290 2.86 -13.10 -22.12
N LEU A 291 3.84 -12.29 -22.50
CA LEU A 291 4.33 -11.17 -21.70
C LEU A 291 3.43 -9.95 -21.83
N ASN A 292 2.93 -9.42 -20.71
CA ASN A 292 2.25 -8.13 -20.65
C ASN A 292 3.13 -7.08 -19.94
N THR A 293 2.65 -5.84 -19.83
CA THR A 293 3.40 -4.73 -19.20
C THR A 293 3.71 -5.00 -17.74
N VAL A 294 2.74 -5.52 -16.98
CA VAL A 294 2.90 -5.77 -15.54
C VAL A 294 4.01 -6.78 -15.26
N GLU A 295 3.98 -7.91 -15.97
CA GLU A 295 5.00 -8.94 -15.78
C GLU A 295 6.39 -8.48 -16.27
N LEU A 296 6.45 -7.71 -17.38
CA LEU A 296 7.69 -7.08 -17.83
C LEU A 296 8.30 -6.18 -16.74
N MET A 297 7.51 -5.31 -16.11
CA MET A 297 7.99 -4.42 -15.04
C MET A 297 8.46 -5.21 -13.81
N LYS A 298 7.70 -6.24 -13.39
CA LYS A 298 8.05 -7.08 -12.24
C LYS A 298 9.38 -7.81 -12.46
N ILE A 299 9.59 -8.36 -13.66
CA ILE A 299 10.84 -9.06 -13.98
C ILE A 299 11.99 -8.08 -14.15
N ALA A 300 11.77 -6.94 -14.80
CA ALA A 300 12.79 -5.91 -14.94
C ALA A 300 13.33 -5.48 -13.57
N SER A 301 12.43 -5.27 -12.59
CA SER A 301 12.84 -4.94 -11.22
C SER A 301 13.51 -6.12 -10.51
N LYS A 302 12.84 -7.27 -10.43
CA LYS A 302 13.30 -8.41 -9.61
C LYS A 302 14.55 -9.10 -10.15
N PHE A 303 14.66 -9.24 -11.47
CA PHE A 303 15.71 -10.03 -12.11
C PHE A 303 16.77 -9.16 -12.77
N LEU A 304 16.38 -8.07 -13.42
CA LEU A 304 17.32 -7.16 -14.09
C LEU A 304 17.78 -6.01 -13.19
N GLY A 305 17.14 -5.78 -12.03
CA GLY A 305 17.47 -4.64 -11.17
C GLY A 305 17.18 -3.28 -11.82
N ILE A 306 16.35 -3.24 -12.87
CA ILE A 306 15.95 -2.04 -13.59
C ILE A 306 14.63 -1.56 -12.99
N GLY A 307 14.57 -0.29 -12.56
CA GLY A 307 13.34 0.29 -12.00
C GLY A 307 12.19 0.29 -13.04
N PRO A 308 10.92 0.08 -12.63
CA PRO A 308 9.79 -0.04 -13.54
C PRO A 308 9.63 1.11 -14.54
N HIS A 309 9.81 2.35 -14.08
CA HIS A 309 9.74 3.53 -14.94
C HIS A 309 10.85 3.53 -16.00
N HIS A 310 12.09 3.24 -15.61
CA HIS A 310 13.21 3.13 -16.55
C HIS A 310 13.01 1.95 -17.52
N ALA A 311 12.48 0.82 -17.05
CA ALA A 311 12.16 -0.32 -17.91
C ALA A 311 11.13 0.03 -18.98
N MET A 312 10.09 0.81 -18.65
CA MET A 312 9.10 1.27 -19.62
C MET A 312 9.69 2.24 -20.64
N GLN A 313 10.58 3.15 -20.23
CA GLN A 313 11.29 4.03 -21.17
C GLN A 313 12.18 3.25 -22.16
N ILE A 314 12.88 2.23 -21.67
CA ILE A 314 13.68 1.34 -22.52
C ILE A 314 12.78 0.57 -23.49
N ALA A 315 11.69 -0.03 -23.00
CA ALA A 315 10.75 -0.78 -23.82
C ALA A 315 10.12 0.10 -24.91
N GLU A 316 9.76 1.33 -24.57
CA GLU A 316 9.23 2.31 -25.51
C GLU A 316 10.25 2.66 -26.61
N ASN A 317 11.53 2.84 -26.25
CA ASN A 317 12.59 3.05 -27.24
C ASN A 317 12.84 1.83 -28.14
N LEU A 318 12.75 0.61 -27.59
CA LEU A 318 12.83 -0.63 -28.37
C LEU A 318 11.67 -0.75 -29.36
N TYR A 319 10.46 -0.39 -28.95
CA TYR A 319 9.27 -0.33 -29.82
C TYR A 319 9.43 0.70 -30.93
N ILE A 320 9.85 1.93 -30.58
CA ILE A 320 10.10 3.01 -31.54
C ILE A 320 11.14 2.60 -32.59
N SER A 321 12.10 1.78 -32.20
CA SER A 321 13.17 1.26 -33.08
C SER A 321 12.78 -0.03 -33.83
N GLY A 322 11.53 -0.48 -33.71
CA GLY A 322 10.98 -1.66 -34.40
C GLY A 322 11.47 -3.01 -33.86
N TYR A 323 12.09 -3.06 -32.68
CA TYR A 323 12.58 -4.31 -32.10
C TYR A 323 11.48 -5.14 -31.43
N ILE A 324 10.49 -4.48 -30.81
CA ILE A 324 9.41 -5.14 -30.08
C ILE A 324 8.04 -4.56 -30.46
N SER A 325 6.97 -5.31 -30.19
CA SER A 325 5.60 -4.79 -30.23
C SER A 325 5.37 -3.76 -29.12
N TYR A 326 4.24 -3.05 -29.20
CA TYR A 326 3.90 -1.99 -28.28
C TYR A 326 3.92 -2.47 -26.82
N PRO A 327 4.69 -1.82 -25.92
CA PRO A 327 5.00 -2.38 -24.60
C PRO A 327 3.96 -2.06 -23.52
N ARG A 328 2.89 -1.32 -23.86
CA ARG A 328 1.79 -0.98 -22.95
C ARG A 328 0.55 -1.79 -23.35
N THR A 329 0.44 -2.97 -22.77
CA THR A 329 -0.64 -3.93 -23.01
C THR A 329 -0.94 -4.75 -21.76
N GLU A 330 -2.22 -5.01 -21.53
CA GLU A 330 -2.70 -5.97 -20.53
C GLU A 330 -2.83 -7.39 -21.08
N SER A 331 -2.79 -7.55 -22.40
CA SER A 331 -3.02 -8.82 -23.06
C SER A 331 -1.89 -9.82 -22.83
N THR A 332 -2.30 -11.05 -22.50
CA THR A 332 -1.45 -12.23 -22.34
C THR A 332 -1.85 -13.36 -23.29
N ALA A 333 -2.81 -13.11 -24.19
CA ALA A 333 -3.20 -13.99 -25.28
C ALA A 333 -2.70 -13.46 -26.61
N TYR A 334 -2.06 -14.32 -27.41
CA TYR A 334 -1.73 -13.97 -28.79
C TYR A 334 -3.01 -14.00 -29.66
N PRO A 335 -3.27 -12.97 -30.49
CA PRO A 335 -4.37 -13.00 -31.44
C PRO A 335 -4.27 -14.19 -32.39
N VAL A 336 -5.41 -14.73 -32.83
CA VAL A 336 -5.45 -15.85 -33.78
C VAL A 336 -4.77 -15.51 -35.12
N SER A 337 -4.83 -14.24 -35.52
CA SER A 337 -4.18 -13.71 -36.72
C SER A 337 -2.66 -13.54 -36.59
N PHE A 338 -2.08 -13.60 -35.39
CA PHE A 338 -0.66 -13.33 -35.18
C PHE A 338 0.20 -14.52 -35.65
N ASP A 339 1.08 -14.28 -36.62
CA ASP A 339 2.01 -15.31 -37.12
C ASP A 339 3.21 -15.50 -36.17
N LEU A 340 2.97 -16.31 -35.14
CA LEU A 340 3.97 -16.70 -34.15
C LEU A 340 5.19 -17.39 -34.77
N LYS A 341 5.01 -18.14 -35.86
CA LYS A 341 6.11 -18.88 -36.49
C LYS A 341 7.00 -17.93 -37.29
N ALA A 342 6.42 -16.95 -37.98
CA ALA A 342 7.20 -15.90 -38.64
C ALA A 342 8.00 -15.09 -37.61
N ALA A 343 7.36 -14.64 -36.53
CA ALA A 343 8.05 -13.92 -35.44
C ALA A 343 9.19 -14.75 -34.83
N LEU A 344 8.96 -16.04 -34.58
CA LEU A 344 10.00 -16.97 -34.11
C LEU A 344 11.14 -17.15 -35.12
N ALA A 345 10.82 -17.27 -36.42
CA ALA A 345 11.81 -17.44 -37.48
C ALA A 345 12.76 -16.24 -37.62
N THR A 346 12.33 -15.02 -37.25
CA THR A 346 13.24 -13.86 -37.22
C THR A 346 14.44 -14.08 -36.29
N GLN A 347 14.32 -14.94 -35.28
CA GLN A 347 15.33 -15.18 -34.26
C GLN A 347 16.28 -16.35 -34.59
N GLN A 348 16.06 -17.09 -35.68
CA GLN A 348 16.77 -18.33 -36.01
C GLN A 348 18.27 -18.15 -36.32
N GLY A 349 18.67 -16.94 -36.70
CA GLY A 349 20.06 -16.57 -37.02
C GLY A 349 20.84 -16.01 -35.83
N HIS A 350 20.22 -15.87 -34.65
CA HIS A 350 20.88 -15.25 -33.50
C HIS A 350 21.93 -16.21 -32.87
N PRO A 351 23.15 -15.75 -32.55
CA PRO A 351 24.23 -16.64 -32.10
C PRO A 351 23.97 -17.35 -30.76
N VAL A 352 23.10 -16.80 -29.90
CA VAL A 352 22.88 -17.34 -28.55
C VAL A 352 21.72 -18.32 -28.46
N TRP A 353 20.69 -18.16 -29.28
CA TRP A 353 19.45 -18.96 -29.20
C TRP A 353 18.95 -19.45 -30.56
N GLY A 354 19.63 -19.12 -31.65
CA GLY A 354 19.22 -19.47 -33.01
C GLY A 354 19.11 -20.98 -33.21
N GLU A 355 20.05 -21.77 -32.67
CA GLU A 355 19.99 -23.23 -32.72
C GLU A 355 18.73 -23.78 -32.04
N TYR A 356 18.43 -23.32 -30.82
CA TYR A 356 17.21 -23.70 -30.10
C TYR A 356 15.93 -23.32 -30.87
N VAL A 357 15.92 -22.13 -31.48
CA VAL A 357 14.81 -21.67 -32.34
C VAL A 357 14.63 -22.57 -33.57
N GLN A 358 15.73 -23.00 -34.22
CA GLN A 358 15.68 -23.92 -35.35
C GLN A 358 15.11 -25.29 -34.94
N GLU A 359 15.46 -25.81 -33.76
CA GLU A 359 14.86 -27.04 -33.22
C GLU A 359 13.36 -26.92 -32.97
N LEU A 360 12.91 -25.79 -32.40
CA LEU A 360 11.48 -25.51 -32.23
C LEU A 360 10.75 -25.53 -33.57
N LEU A 361 11.28 -24.82 -34.57
CA LEU A 361 10.67 -24.75 -35.91
C LEU A 361 10.64 -26.11 -36.64
N LYS A 362 11.63 -26.98 -36.39
CA LYS A 362 11.71 -28.34 -36.98
C LYS A 362 10.73 -29.35 -36.37
N GLY A 363 10.12 -29.07 -35.21
CA GLY A 363 9.11 -29.96 -34.65
C GLY A 363 8.84 -29.88 -33.15
N ARG A 364 9.62 -29.10 -32.38
CA ARG A 364 9.39 -28.92 -30.93
C ARG A 364 8.48 -27.73 -30.57
N TYR A 365 8.04 -26.97 -31.57
CA TYR A 365 7.12 -25.85 -31.40
C TYR A 365 5.85 -26.31 -30.66
N THR A 366 5.53 -25.61 -29.58
CA THR A 366 4.31 -25.81 -28.80
C THR A 366 3.48 -24.54 -28.90
N ARG A 367 2.16 -24.68 -29.10
CA ARG A 367 1.27 -23.51 -29.08
C ARG A 367 1.37 -22.80 -27.73
N PRO A 368 1.36 -21.46 -27.68
CA PRO A 368 1.39 -20.74 -26.42
C PRO A 368 0.16 -21.06 -25.57
N LYS A 369 0.30 -20.87 -24.26
CA LYS A 369 -0.83 -21.04 -23.33
C LYS A 369 -1.93 -20.03 -23.63
N ALA A 370 -3.17 -20.40 -23.29
CA ALA A 370 -4.26 -19.44 -23.24
C ALA A 370 -3.93 -18.31 -22.24
N GLY A 371 -4.36 -17.10 -22.55
CA GLY A 371 -4.23 -15.93 -21.71
C GLY A 371 -5.50 -15.08 -21.75
N LYS A 372 -5.42 -13.86 -21.22
CA LYS A 372 -6.46 -12.84 -21.33
C LYS A 372 -6.18 -11.98 -22.57
N ASP A 373 -7.18 -11.80 -23.42
CA ASP A 373 -7.20 -10.76 -24.43
C ASP A 373 -7.93 -9.55 -23.83
N ALA A 374 -7.23 -8.43 -23.71
CA ALA A 374 -7.79 -7.19 -23.17
C ALA A 374 -8.39 -6.30 -24.28
N GLY A 375 -8.31 -6.71 -25.54
CA GLY A 375 -8.81 -5.93 -26.69
C GLY A 375 -7.98 -4.70 -27.00
N ASP A 376 -6.75 -4.61 -26.47
CA ASP A 376 -5.82 -3.50 -26.66
C ASP A 376 -4.78 -3.80 -27.76
N HIS A 377 -3.74 -4.56 -27.41
CA HIS A 377 -2.58 -4.88 -28.22
C HIS A 377 -2.21 -6.35 -28.03
N PRO A 378 -1.50 -6.98 -28.97
CA PRO A 378 -0.88 -8.28 -28.74
C PRO A 378 0.15 -8.22 -27.60
N PRO A 379 0.46 -9.36 -26.96
CA PRO A 379 1.52 -9.44 -25.96
C PRO A 379 2.86 -8.90 -26.48
N ILE A 380 3.72 -8.45 -25.56
CA ILE A 380 5.02 -7.86 -25.85
C ILE A 380 5.91 -8.93 -26.50
N THR A 381 6.28 -8.72 -27.77
CA THR A 381 6.97 -9.70 -28.62
C THR A 381 8.12 -9.11 -29.40
N PRO A 382 9.20 -9.88 -29.66
CA PRO A 382 10.26 -9.44 -30.56
C PRO A 382 9.76 -9.43 -32.01
N MET A 383 9.93 -8.29 -32.67
CA MET A 383 9.54 -8.06 -34.07
C MET A 383 10.73 -8.07 -35.03
N ARG A 384 11.94 -7.85 -34.49
CA ARG A 384 13.20 -7.89 -35.24
C ARG A 384 14.29 -8.50 -34.37
N ALA A 385 15.21 -9.25 -34.97
CA ALA A 385 16.43 -9.70 -34.31
C ALA A 385 17.38 -8.52 -34.01
N ALA A 386 18.02 -8.56 -32.85
CA ALA A 386 19.05 -7.62 -32.44
C ALA A 386 20.25 -8.37 -31.88
N THR A 387 21.41 -7.72 -31.86
CA THR A 387 22.61 -8.19 -31.17
C THR A 387 23.02 -7.24 -30.06
N ALA A 388 23.86 -7.70 -29.13
CA ALA A 388 24.35 -6.89 -28.02
C ALA A 388 25.17 -5.66 -28.47
N GLY A 389 25.71 -5.66 -29.69
CA GLY A 389 26.43 -4.51 -30.26
C GLY A 389 25.52 -3.41 -30.82
N GLU A 390 24.23 -3.70 -31.09
CA GLU A 390 23.26 -2.74 -31.64
C GLU A 390 22.55 -1.93 -30.56
N LEU A 391 22.54 -2.43 -29.32
CA LEU A 391 21.74 -1.89 -28.22
C LEU A 391 22.63 -1.47 -27.04
N SER A 392 22.21 -0.44 -26.30
CA SER A 392 22.86 -0.11 -25.01
C SER A 392 22.70 -1.26 -24.01
N SER A 393 23.56 -1.31 -22.98
CA SER A 393 23.58 -2.40 -22.00
C SER A 393 22.19 -2.75 -21.44
N ASP A 394 21.45 -1.78 -20.91
CA ASP A 394 20.12 -2.06 -20.34
C ASP A 394 19.06 -2.34 -21.41
N SER A 395 19.15 -1.71 -22.59
CA SER A 395 18.27 -2.03 -23.73
C SER A 395 18.45 -3.45 -24.21
N TRP A 396 19.70 -3.91 -24.32
CA TRP A 396 20.03 -5.30 -24.64
C TRP A 396 19.47 -6.25 -23.59
N ARG A 397 19.70 -5.99 -22.30
CA ARG A 397 19.24 -6.85 -21.21
C ARG A 397 17.71 -7.01 -21.19
N LEU A 398 16.97 -5.93 -21.44
CA LEU A 398 15.52 -5.98 -21.52
C LEU A 398 15.04 -6.70 -22.80
N TYR A 399 15.62 -6.37 -23.95
CA TYR A 399 15.32 -7.02 -25.23
C TYR A 399 15.61 -8.53 -25.20
N GLU A 400 16.76 -8.93 -24.65
CA GLU A 400 17.15 -10.33 -24.49
C GLU A 400 16.11 -11.07 -23.65
N TYR A 401 15.65 -10.48 -22.54
CA TYR A 401 14.61 -11.09 -21.72
C TYR A 401 13.29 -11.24 -22.50
N ILE A 402 12.81 -10.17 -23.15
CA ILE A 402 11.58 -10.20 -23.96
C ILE A 402 11.65 -11.31 -25.01
N THR A 403 12.79 -11.42 -25.70
CA THR A 403 13.01 -12.41 -26.76
C THR A 403 13.03 -13.83 -26.21
N ARG A 404 13.80 -14.09 -25.15
CA ARG A 404 13.84 -15.41 -24.50
C ARG A 404 12.50 -15.80 -23.89
N HIS A 405 11.76 -14.84 -23.32
CA HIS A 405 10.42 -15.07 -22.78
C HIS A 405 9.45 -15.46 -23.89
N PHE A 406 9.45 -14.74 -25.01
CA PHE A 406 8.66 -15.11 -26.19
C PHE A 406 8.98 -16.54 -26.66
N ILE A 407 10.27 -16.86 -26.86
CA ILE A 407 10.70 -18.21 -27.25
C ILE A 407 10.20 -19.26 -26.24
N ALA A 408 10.27 -18.96 -24.93
CA ALA A 408 9.77 -19.84 -23.89
C ALA A 408 8.25 -20.09 -23.96
N THR A 409 7.44 -19.08 -24.33
CA THR A 409 5.98 -19.25 -24.46
C THR A 409 5.59 -20.26 -25.54
N VAL A 410 6.42 -20.40 -26.59
CA VAL A 410 6.23 -21.34 -27.71
C VAL A 410 7.09 -22.61 -27.58
N SER A 411 7.76 -22.78 -26.45
CA SER A 411 8.56 -23.98 -26.12
C SER A 411 7.73 -25.01 -25.35
N PRO A 412 8.15 -26.28 -25.30
CA PRO A 412 7.53 -27.28 -24.42
C PRO A 412 7.65 -26.93 -22.93
N ASP A 413 6.72 -27.44 -22.12
CA ASP A 413 6.83 -27.36 -20.67
C ASP A 413 8.04 -28.17 -20.15
N CYS A 414 8.58 -27.79 -18.99
CA CYS A 414 9.64 -28.57 -18.34
C CYS A 414 9.03 -29.79 -17.63
N LYS A 415 9.40 -30.98 -18.08
CA LYS A 415 8.93 -32.26 -17.52
C LYS A 415 9.85 -32.70 -16.41
N LEU A 416 9.25 -33.06 -15.28
CA LEU A 416 9.94 -33.47 -14.06
C LEU A 416 9.43 -34.86 -13.64
N SER A 417 10.29 -35.64 -13.00
CA SER A 417 9.88 -36.80 -12.22
C SER A 417 9.91 -36.41 -10.75
N ARG A 418 8.76 -36.51 -10.07
CA ARG A 418 8.62 -36.22 -8.65
C ARG A 418 8.54 -37.52 -7.88
N THR A 419 9.47 -37.69 -6.93
CA THR A 419 9.43 -38.80 -5.97
C THR A 419 9.01 -38.27 -4.62
N LYS A 420 7.99 -38.87 -4.02
CA LYS A 420 7.54 -38.61 -2.66
C LYS A 420 7.72 -39.88 -1.83
N LEU A 421 8.39 -39.73 -0.69
CA LEU A 421 8.62 -40.79 0.28
C LEU A 421 7.96 -40.38 1.60
N VAL A 422 7.10 -41.24 2.15
CA VAL A 422 6.47 -41.06 3.46
C VAL A 422 6.97 -42.13 4.40
N LEU A 423 7.51 -41.71 5.54
CA LEU A 423 8.02 -42.57 6.60
C LEU A 423 7.16 -42.42 7.85
N GLU A 424 6.92 -43.53 8.54
CA GLU A 424 6.40 -43.55 9.89
C GLU A 424 7.54 -43.86 10.87
N LEU A 425 7.70 -43.01 11.88
CA LEU A 425 8.66 -43.22 12.95
C LEU A 425 7.98 -42.97 14.30
N SER A 426 7.77 -44.05 15.07
CA SER A 426 7.13 -44.02 16.39
C SER A 426 5.77 -43.29 16.39
N GLY A 427 4.91 -43.59 15.39
CA GLY A 427 3.58 -43.02 15.24
C GLY A 427 3.52 -41.59 14.67
N GLU A 428 4.66 -41.02 14.25
CA GLU A 428 4.71 -39.72 13.54
C GLU A 428 5.08 -39.91 12.08
N LEU A 429 4.48 -39.10 11.19
CA LEU A 429 4.72 -39.15 9.75
C LEU A 429 5.71 -38.09 9.30
N PHE A 430 6.61 -38.47 8.40
CA PHE A 430 7.65 -37.63 7.83
C PHE A 430 7.70 -37.80 6.32
N THR A 431 7.82 -36.70 5.57
CA THR A 431 7.79 -36.70 4.11
C THR A 431 9.10 -36.16 3.55
N PHE A 432 9.61 -36.83 2.52
CA PHE A 432 10.61 -36.28 1.62
C PHE A 432 9.98 -36.13 0.23
N THR A 433 10.23 -35.01 -0.44
CA THR A 433 9.87 -34.81 -1.84
C THR A 433 11.13 -34.39 -2.60
N GLY A 434 11.48 -35.12 -3.65
CA GLY A 434 12.55 -34.76 -4.57
C GLY A 434 12.06 -34.71 -6.02
N LYS A 435 12.67 -33.84 -6.83
CA LYS A 435 12.36 -33.66 -8.24
C LYS A 435 13.62 -33.84 -9.09
N VAL A 436 13.48 -34.52 -10.22
CA VAL A 436 14.55 -34.70 -11.23
C VAL A 436 14.03 -34.26 -12.59
N VAL A 437 14.82 -33.51 -13.35
CA VAL A 437 14.48 -33.03 -14.68
C VAL A 437 14.52 -34.17 -15.68
N VAL A 438 13.41 -34.38 -16.40
CA VAL A 438 13.30 -35.37 -17.49
C VAL A 438 13.48 -34.69 -18.85
N ASP A 439 12.83 -33.53 -19.04
CA ASP A 439 13.02 -32.66 -20.20
C ASP A 439 13.02 -31.21 -19.70
N PRO A 440 14.10 -30.43 -19.91
CA PRO A 440 14.17 -29.05 -19.45
C PRO A 440 13.16 -28.13 -20.15
N GLY A 441 12.68 -28.48 -21.35
CA GLY A 441 11.70 -27.67 -22.09
C GLY A 441 12.11 -26.20 -22.20
N PHE A 442 11.19 -25.29 -21.89
CA PHE A 442 11.42 -23.84 -21.93
C PHE A 442 12.50 -23.34 -20.94
N THR A 443 12.85 -24.12 -19.91
CA THR A 443 13.85 -23.69 -18.93
C THR A 443 15.28 -23.68 -19.50
N THR A 444 15.50 -24.35 -20.65
CA THR A 444 16.75 -24.22 -21.42
C THR A 444 16.97 -22.77 -21.89
N ILE A 445 15.92 -22.10 -22.38
CA ILE A 445 16.03 -20.72 -22.87
C ILE A 445 15.88 -19.67 -21.75
N LEU A 446 15.12 -19.99 -20.69
CA LEU A 446 14.98 -19.20 -19.46
C LEU A 446 15.71 -19.85 -18.27
N ALA A 447 17.03 -19.79 -18.28
CA ALA A 447 17.89 -20.47 -17.30
C ALA A 447 17.62 -20.09 -15.82
N HIS A 448 17.14 -18.88 -15.54
CA HIS A 448 16.76 -18.46 -14.19
C HIS A 448 15.55 -19.23 -13.61
N LEU A 449 14.82 -19.97 -14.46
CA LEU A 449 13.72 -20.85 -14.08
C LEU A 449 14.12 -22.35 -14.16
N ALA A 450 15.38 -22.66 -14.42
CA ALA A 450 15.88 -24.03 -14.42
C ALA A 450 15.66 -24.70 -13.06
N VAL A 451 15.27 -25.97 -13.09
CA VAL A 451 15.11 -26.81 -11.90
C VAL A 451 16.41 -27.59 -11.72
N LYS A 452 16.94 -27.62 -10.49
CA LYS A 452 18.10 -28.45 -10.15
C LYS A 452 17.59 -29.82 -9.71
N ASP A 453 18.30 -30.88 -10.10
CA ASP A 453 17.97 -32.23 -9.69
C ASP A 453 18.22 -32.43 -8.20
N ASP A 454 17.20 -32.92 -7.50
CA ASP A 454 17.34 -33.41 -6.14
C ASP A 454 18.01 -34.79 -6.14
N LYS A 455 18.81 -35.06 -5.11
CA LYS A 455 19.32 -36.41 -4.87
C LYS A 455 18.22 -37.26 -4.24
N VAL A 456 17.55 -38.05 -5.07
CA VAL A 456 16.45 -38.91 -4.65
C VAL A 456 16.96 -40.29 -4.21
N PRO A 457 16.55 -40.80 -3.04
CA PRO A 457 16.83 -42.19 -2.66
C PRO A 457 16.20 -43.19 -3.65
N THR A 458 16.96 -44.17 -4.10
CA THR A 458 16.51 -45.22 -5.02
C THR A 458 16.31 -46.56 -4.32
N ASN A 459 15.58 -47.47 -4.96
CA ASN A 459 15.35 -48.85 -4.50
C ASN A 459 14.70 -48.95 -3.10
N ILE A 460 13.66 -48.16 -2.86
CA ILE A 460 12.89 -48.20 -1.61
C ILE A 460 11.54 -48.83 -1.86
N GLU A 461 11.19 -49.84 -1.06
CA GLU A 461 9.91 -50.54 -1.13
C GLU A 461 8.99 -50.14 0.04
N VAL A 462 7.69 -50.10 -0.20
CA VAL A 462 6.69 -49.91 0.86
C VAL A 462 6.75 -51.06 1.86
N GLY A 463 6.66 -50.75 3.16
CA GLY A 463 6.76 -51.71 4.27
C GLY A 463 8.19 -52.01 4.71
N SER A 464 9.19 -51.60 3.92
CA SER A 464 10.62 -51.77 4.25
C SER A 464 11.08 -50.88 5.41
N ASP A 465 12.19 -51.29 6.04
CA ASP A 465 12.85 -50.53 7.10
C ASP A 465 13.75 -49.45 6.49
N PHE A 466 13.57 -48.21 6.93
CA PHE A 466 14.37 -47.07 6.53
C PHE A 466 15.24 -46.57 7.69
N PRO A 467 16.58 -46.57 7.57
CA PRO A 467 17.48 -46.17 8.64
C PRO A 467 17.44 -44.65 8.87
N ILE A 468 17.39 -44.25 10.14
CA ILE A 468 17.44 -42.86 10.59
C ILE A 468 18.67 -42.67 11.47
N ASN A 469 19.56 -41.77 11.08
CA ASN A 469 20.79 -41.48 11.83
C ASN A 469 20.47 -40.70 13.10
N ASP A 470 19.74 -39.59 12.94
CA ASP A 470 19.43 -38.66 14.03
C ASP A 470 18.09 -37.97 13.80
N VAL A 471 17.43 -37.57 14.89
CA VAL A 471 16.20 -36.77 14.86
C VAL A 471 16.47 -35.52 15.68
N ARG A 472 16.58 -34.38 15.01
CA ARG A 472 16.86 -33.11 15.68
C ARG A 472 15.56 -32.44 16.10
N LEU A 473 15.52 -31.96 17.34
CA LEU A 473 14.53 -30.98 17.78
C LEU A 473 15.04 -29.60 17.37
N GLN A 474 14.59 -29.11 16.21
CA GLN A 474 14.98 -27.82 15.70
C GLN A 474 14.08 -26.74 16.29
N ALA A 475 14.63 -25.89 17.15
CA ALA A 475 13.99 -24.65 17.55
C ALA A 475 14.09 -23.63 16.40
N GLY A 476 13.03 -22.87 16.20
CA GLY A 476 12.97 -21.76 15.28
C GLY A 476 12.10 -20.64 15.85
N GLN A 477 12.13 -19.49 15.19
CA GLN A 477 11.32 -18.34 15.55
C GLN A 477 10.64 -17.81 14.30
N THR A 478 9.36 -17.49 14.38
CA THR A 478 8.65 -16.84 13.27
C THR A 478 9.31 -15.50 12.95
N GLN A 479 9.33 -15.12 11.68
CA GLN A 479 9.98 -13.89 11.21
C GLN A 479 8.92 -12.95 10.67
N ALA A 480 9.11 -11.65 10.89
CA ALA A 480 8.30 -10.62 10.26
C ALA A 480 8.42 -10.72 8.73
N PRO A 481 7.39 -10.29 7.97
CA PRO A 481 7.53 -10.18 6.52
C PRO A 481 8.66 -9.20 6.15
N GLY A 482 9.21 -9.31 4.95
CA GLY A 482 10.08 -8.26 4.40
C GLY A 482 9.26 -7.07 3.92
N TYR A 483 9.90 -5.90 3.78
CA TYR A 483 9.32 -4.79 3.02
C TYR A 483 8.94 -5.21 1.60
N LEU A 484 8.00 -4.50 0.98
CA LEU A 484 7.60 -4.78 -0.40
C LEU A 484 8.78 -4.52 -1.33
N THR A 485 9.03 -5.39 -2.30
CA THR A 485 9.79 -5.02 -3.49
C THR A 485 8.91 -4.20 -4.44
N GLU A 486 9.50 -3.50 -5.41
CA GLU A 486 8.69 -2.87 -6.46
C GLU A 486 7.80 -3.88 -7.20
N ALA A 487 8.29 -5.10 -7.42
CA ALA A 487 7.51 -6.16 -8.04
C ALA A 487 6.30 -6.56 -7.18
N ASP A 488 6.45 -6.60 -5.85
CA ASP A 488 5.33 -6.85 -4.94
C ASP A 488 4.34 -5.69 -4.93
N LEU A 489 4.84 -4.43 -4.96
CA LEU A 489 4.00 -3.23 -5.02
C LEU A 489 3.19 -3.16 -6.32
N ILE A 490 3.82 -3.42 -7.46
CA ILE A 490 3.15 -3.52 -8.76
C ILE A 490 2.05 -4.60 -8.70
N GLY A 491 2.35 -5.77 -8.15
CA GLY A 491 1.36 -6.84 -7.99
C GLY A 491 0.19 -6.47 -7.08
N LEU A 492 0.43 -5.66 -6.03
CA LEU A 492 -0.65 -5.14 -5.18
C LEU A 492 -1.49 -4.08 -5.89
N MET A 493 -0.88 -3.20 -6.69
CA MET A 493 -1.60 -2.20 -7.47
C MET A 493 -2.51 -2.85 -8.51
N GLU A 494 -1.98 -3.80 -9.30
CA GLU A 494 -2.76 -4.59 -10.27
C GLU A 494 -3.90 -5.35 -9.58
N LYS A 495 -3.62 -6.05 -8.48
CA LYS A 495 -4.63 -6.81 -7.73
C LYS A 495 -5.78 -5.92 -7.19
N ASN A 496 -5.49 -4.67 -6.85
CA ASN A 496 -6.47 -3.74 -6.31
C ASN A 496 -7.05 -2.78 -7.36
N GLY A 497 -6.73 -2.99 -8.65
CA GLY A 497 -7.29 -2.21 -9.75
C GLY A 497 -6.97 -0.72 -9.66
N ILE A 498 -5.73 -0.36 -9.31
CA ILE A 498 -5.25 1.03 -9.35
C ILE A 498 -4.00 1.13 -10.23
N GLY A 499 -3.85 2.26 -10.93
CA GLY A 499 -2.79 2.47 -11.88
C GLY A 499 -3.00 1.72 -13.20
N THR A 500 -4.24 1.54 -13.65
CA THR A 500 -4.57 0.92 -14.96
C THR A 500 -3.97 1.71 -16.13
N ASP A 501 -4.09 1.17 -17.36
CA ASP A 501 -3.55 1.79 -18.59
C ASP A 501 -2.04 2.06 -18.52
N ALA A 502 -1.28 1.10 -17.98
CA ALA A 502 0.17 1.17 -17.82
C ALA A 502 0.70 2.37 -16.99
N SER A 503 -0.14 2.98 -16.14
CA SER A 503 0.26 4.11 -15.27
C SER A 503 0.93 3.71 -13.94
N ILE A 504 0.94 2.42 -13.59
CA ILE A 504 1.61 1.87 -12.39
C ILE A 504 3.04 2.42 -12.23
N SER A 505 3.86 2.36 -13.30
CA SER A 505 5.28 2.74 -13.22
C SER A 505 5.48 4.21 -12.81
N GLN A 506 4.58 5.10 -13.26
CA GLN A 506 4.60 6.52 -12.92
C GLN A 506 4.26 6.74 -11.44
N HIS A 507 3.22 6.09 -10.92
CA HIS A 507 2.84 6.25 -9.51
C HIS A 507 3.89 5.69 -8.53
N VAL A 508 4.54 4.56 -8.89
CA VAL A 508 5.67 4.01 -8.14
C VAL A 508 6.86 4.97 -8.16
N ASN A 509 7.17 5.57 -9.32
CA ASN A 509 8.24 6.56 -9.43
C ASN A 509 7.95 7.84 -8.62
N ASN A 510 6.71 8.34 -8.67
CA ASN A 510 6.29 9.56 -7.97
C ASN A 510 6.53 9.48 -6.46
N ILE A 511 6.21 8.35 -5.81
CA ILE A 511 6.43 8.21 -4.36
C ILE A 511 7.92 8.18 -3.99
N VAL A 512 8.80 7.79 -4.92
CA VAL A 512 10.26 7.80 -4.74
C VAL A 512 10.81 9.21 -4.96
N GLU A 513 10.44 9.88 -6.06
CA GLU A 513 10.87 11.25 -6.37
C GLU A 513 10.45 12.25 -5.30
N ARG A 514 9.27 12.06 -4.70
CA ARG A 514 8.76 12.88 -3.59
C ARG A 514 9.43 12.58 -2.25
N GLY A 515 10.31 11.59 -2.18
CA GLY A 515 11.01 11.21 -0.95
C GLY A 515 10.14 10.52 0.09
N TYR A 516 8.98 9.96 -0.31
CA TYR A 516 8.11 9.21 0.60
C TYR A 516 8.54 7.77 0.79
N CYS A 517 9.25 7.22 -0.19
CA CYS A 517 9.79 5.89 -0.16
C CYS A 517 11.21 5.89 -0.74
N ALA A 518 12.10 5.12 -0.15
CA ALA A 518 13.46 4.93 -0.65
C ALA A 518 13.61 3.53 -1.23
N VAL A 519 14.30 3.43 -2.36
CA VAL A 519 14.63 2.13 -2.94
C VAL A 519 15.94 1.61 -2.36
N LYS A 520 15.88 0.46 -1.68
CA LYS A 520 17.02 -0.23 -1.04
C LYS A 520 17.54 -1.38 -1.92
N PRO A 521 18.71 -1.99 -1.59
CA PRO A 521 19.22 -3.15 -2.31
C PRO A 521 18.17 -4.26 -2.47
N GLY A 522 18.14 -4.89 -3.64
CA GLY A 522 17.06 -5.83 -4.01
C GLY A 522 15.76 -5.17 -4.45
N ARG A 523 15.79 -3.86 -4.80
CA ARG A 523 14.62 -3.07 -5.23
C ARG A 523 13.51 -3.05 -4.18
N VAL A 524 13.91 -3.02 -2.90
CA VAL A 524 12.99 -2.99 -1.75
C VAL A 524 12.51 -1.56 -1.51
N MET A 525 11.20 -1.38 -1.37
CA MET A 525 10.50 -0.12 -1.15
C MET A 525 10.32 0.11 0.36
N GLU A 526 11.20 0.91 0.96
CA GLU A 526 11.13 1.25 2.38
C GLU A 526 10.53 2.66 2.56
N PRO A 527 9.37 2.81 3.23
CA PRO A 527 8.80 4.12 3.53
C PRO A 527 9.77 4.99 4.34
N THR A 528 9.85 6.27 4.00
CA THR A 528 10.54 7.26 4.83
C THR A 528 9.64 7.69 5.98
N LYS A 529 10.24 8.32 7.00
CA LYS A 529 9.50 8.94 8.10
C LYS A 529 8.37 9.86 7.63
N LEU A 530 8.63 10.70 6.62
CA LEU A 530 7.60 11.55 6.05
C LEU A 530 6.48 10.72 5.40
N GLY A 531 6.83 9.67 4.65
CA GLY A 531 5.84 8.79 4.02
C GLY A 531 4.93 8.08 5.02
N VAL A 532 5.50 7.57 6.12
CA VAL A 532 4.73 6.92 7.20
C VAL A 532 3.77 7.91 7.86
N VAL A 533 4.29 9.07 8.29
CA VAL A 533 3.49 10.10 8.98
C VAL A 533 2.41 10.68 8.07
N LEU A 534 2.68 10.85 6.77
CA LEU A 534 1.70 11.31 5.78
C LEU A 534 0.52 10.34 5.69
N ILE A 535 0.79 9.04 5.51
CA ILE A 535 -0.24 8.01 5.40
C ILE A 535 -1.02 7.86 6.70
N HIS A 536 -0.36 7.76 7.84
CA HIS A 536 -1.02 7.68 9.15
C HIS A 536 -1.85 8.93 9.43
N GLY A 537 -1.33 10.11 9.07
CA GLY A 537 -1.98 11.40 9.19
C GLY A 537 -3.30 11.47 8.44
N ILE A 538 -3.27 11.21 7.13
CA ILE A 538 -4.46 11.21 6.27
C ILE A 538 -5.45 10.14 6.75
N LYS A 539 -4.97 8.91 7.03
CA LYS A 539 -5.80 7.80 7.51
C LYS A 539 -6.49 8.08 8.84
N SER A 540 -5.87 8.87 9.73
CA SER A 540 -6.48 9.26 11.02
C SER A 540 -7.66 10.21 10.87
N ILE A 541 -7.76 10.87 9.70
CA ILE A 541 -8.86 11.73 9.32
C ILE A 541 -9.87 10.89 8.53
N ASP A 542 -9.52 10.47 7.32
CA ASP A 542 -10.37 9.65 6.45
C ASP A 542 -9.57 8.48 5.85
N PRO A 543 -9.82 7.23 6.30
CA PRO A 543 -9.17 6.05 5.74
C PRO A 543 -9.41 5.85 4.24
N GLU A 544 -10.54 6.31 3.69
CA GLU A 544 -10.87 6.12 2.27
C GLU A 544 -10.01 6.99 1.33
N LEU A 545 -9.35 8.04 1.83
CA LEU A 545 -8.34 8.81 1.08
C LEU A 545 -7.01 8.04 0.93
N VAL A 546 -6.83 6.95 1.68
CA VAL A 546 -5.61 6.13 1.74
C VAL A 546 -5.83 4.76 1.14
N LEU A 547 -7.00 4.15 1.37
CA LEU A 547 -7.31 2.83 0.84
C LEU A 547 -7.53 2.88 -0.69
N PRO A 548 -7.14 1.83 -1.43
CA PRO A 548 -7.21 1.83 -2.89
C PRO A 548 -8.64 1.83 -3.45
N LEU A 549 -9.65 1.51 -2.63
CA LEU A 549 -11.04 1.31 -3.06
C LEU A 549 -11.63 2.51 -3.82
N VAL A 550 -11.47 3.72 -3.30
CA VAL A 550 -12.01 4.93 -3.95
C VAL A 550 -11.33 5.14 -5.30
N ARG A 551 -10.00 4.99 -5.37
CA ARG A 551 -9.27 5.14 -6.62
C ARG A 551 -9.66 4.09 -7.66
N SER A 552 -9.79 2.83 -7.24
CA SER A 552 -10.21 1.75 -8.12
C SER A 552 -11.57 2.01 -8.74
N LYS A 553 -12.54 2.53 -7.96
CA LYS A 553 -13.84 2.95 -8.50
C LYS A 553 -13.76 4.12 -9.47
N VAL A 554 -12.88 5.08 -9.24
CA VAL A 554 -12.64 6.16 -10.21
C VAL A 554 -12.07 5.60 -11.52
N GLU A 555 -11.14 4.64 -11.48
CA GLU A 555 -10.58 4.01 -12.69
C GLU A 555 -11.62 3.14 -13.43
N GLU A 556 -12.52 2.47 -12.71
CA GLU A 556 -13.68 1.80 -13.30
C GLU A 556 -14.60 2.79 -14.04
N TYR A 557 -14.91 3.95 -13.45
CA TYR A 557 -15.74 4.97 -14.11
C TYR A 557 -15.07 5.59 -15.33
N VAL A 558 -13.75 5.84 -15.27
CA VAL A 558 -12.96 6.29 -16.43
C VAL A 558 -13.00 5.24 -17.55
N THR A 559 -12.96 3.96 -17.20
CA THR A 559 -13.12 2.86 -18.17
C THR A 559 -14.53 2.82 -18.76
N CYS A 560 -15.57 3.09 -17.97
CA CYS A 560 -16.94 3.21 -18.49
C CYS A 560 -17.06 4.35 -19.52
N ILE A 561 -16.32 5.47 -19.35
CA ILE A 561 -16.23 6.53 -20.38
C ILE A 561 -15.57 5.96 -21.63
N ALA A 562 -14.42 5.30 -21.50
CA ALA A 562 -13.68 4.72 -22.62
C ALA A 562 -14.53 3.74 -23.47
N GLU A 563 -15.41 2.98 -22.81
CA GLU A 563 -16.34 2.02 -23.43
C GLU A 563 -17.64 2.66 -23.95
N GLY A 564 -17.86 3.96 -23.70
CA GLY A 564 -19.09 4.67 -24.09
C GLY A 564 -20.31 4.34 -23.23
N GLN A 565 -20.10 3.79 -22.03
CA GLN A 565 -21.15 3.43 -21.07
C GLN A 565 -21.46 4.55 -20.07
N ALA A 566 -20.60 5.56 -19.97
CA ALA A 566 -20.78 6.74 -19.11
C ALA A 566 -20.34 8.01 -19.83
N ARG A 567 -20.90 9.15 -19.44
CA ARG A 567 -20.52 10.47 -19.98
C ARG A 567 -19.45 11.13 -19.13
N LEU A 568 -18.55 11.88 -19.78
CA LEU A 568 -17.46 12.62 -19.12
C LEU A 568 -17.97 13.57 -18.04
N ASP A 569 -18.99 14.38 -18.34
CA ASP A 569 -19.51 15.42 -17.45
C ASP A 569 -20.16 14.83 -16.18
N GLU A 570 -20.90 13.74 -16.33
CA GLU A 570 -21.56 13.04 -15.22
C GLU A 570 -20.55 12.41 -14.26
N VAL A 571 -19.54 11.72 -14.80
CA VAL A 571 -18.48 11.10 -14.00
C VAL A 571 -17.64 12.15 -13.30
N LEU A 572 -17.23 13.21 -14.02
CA LEU A 572 -16.43 14.30 -13.46
C LEU A 572 -17.17 14.99 -12.31
N SER A 573 -18.45 15.37 -12.50
CA SER A 573 -19.25 15.99 -11.44
C SER A 573 -19.37 15.08 -10.21
N SER A 574 -19.75 13.83 -10.41
CA SER A 574 -19.99 12.88 -9.32
C SER A 574 -18.74 12.62 -8.48
N VAL A 575 -17.58 12.45 -9.13
CA VAL A 575 -16.32 12.21 -8.45
C VAL A 575 -15.80 13.47 -7.76
N LEU A 576 -15.93 14.65 -8.38
CA LEU A 576 -15.53 15.91 -7.76
C LEU A 576 -16.40 16.25 -6.54
N ASP A 577 -17.71 15.99 -6.58
CA ASP A 577 -18.61 16.17 -5.44
C ASP A 577 -18.22 15.27 -4.26
N LEU A 578 -17.88 14.01 -4.54
CA LEU A 578 -17.36 13.08 -3.53
C LEU A 578 -16.08 13.62 -2.88
N PHE A 579 -15.09 14.02 -3.68
CA PHE A 579 -13.82 14.54 -3.15
C PHE A 579 -13.97 15.90 -2.48
N PHE A 580 -14.93 16.72 -2.90
CA PHE A 580 -15.26 17.98 -2.24
C PHE A 580 -15.76 17.75 -0.80
N GLY A 581 -16.69 16.80 -0.62
CA GLY A 581 -17.16 16.39 0.71
C GLY A 581 -16.02 15.87 1.59
N LYS A 582 -15.16 15.00 1.02
CA LYS A 582 -13.98 14.48 1.72
C LYS A 582 -12.98 15.58 2.09
N PHE A 583 -12.75 16.55 1.20
CA PHE A 583 -11.84 17.67 1.45
C PHE A 583 -12.32 18.57 2.59
N ARG A 584 -13.63 18.88 2.64
CA ARG A 584 -14.20 19.64 3.77
C ARG A 584 -14.00 18.93 5.09
N TYR A 585 -14.32 17.64 5.13
CA TYR A 585 -14.09 16.82 6.32
C TYR A 585 -12.60 16.78 6.71
N PHE A 586 -11.70 16.69 5.72
CA PHE A 586 -10.26 16.73 5.90
C PHE A 586 -9.79 18.04 6.55
N LYS A 587 -10.24 19.19 6.01
CA LYS A 587 -9.95 20.54 6.50
C LYS A 587 -10.46 20.76 7.93
N GLU A 588 -11.67 20.30 8.24
CA GLU A 588 -12.25 20.40 9.59
C GLU A 588 -11.51 19.56 10.64
N ASN A 589 -10.83 18.49 10.22
CA ASN A 589 -10.13 17.55 11.10
C ASN A 589 -8.60 17.57 10.96
N ILE A 590 -8.04 18.60 10.32
CA ILE A 590 -6.60 18.72 10.01
C ILE A 590 -5.71 18.62 11.26
N GLU A 591 -6.23 19.03 12.43
CA GLU A 591 -5.54 18.97 13.72
C GLU A 591 -5.10 17.55 14.12
N ARG A 592 -5.77 16.50 13.61
CA ARG A 592 -5.35 15.10 13.85
C ARG A 592 -4.03 14.80 13.13
N PHE A 593 -3.92 15.26 11.89
CA PHE A 593 -2.69 15.13 11.11
C PHE A 593 -1.61 16.06 11.65
N ASP A 594 -1.96 17.29 12.04
CA ASP A 594 -1.02 18.22 12.67
C ASP A 594 -0.40 17.66 13.95
N ALA A 595 -1.20 17.00 14.79
CA ALA A 595 -0.70 16.38 16.00
C ALA A 595 0.40 15.34 15.74
N LEU A 596 0.28 14.56 14.66
CA LEU A 596 1.26 13.58 14.21
C LEU A 596 2.49 14.25 13.58
N MET A 597 2.29 15.22 12.68
CA MET A 597 3.39 15.99 12.09
C MET A 597 4.21 16.71 13.17
N GLY A 598 3.56 17.34 14.14
CA GLY A 598 4.23 17.97 15.28
C GLY A 598 4.97 16.97 16.16
N ALA A 599 4.43 15.77 16.37
CA ALA A 599 5.13 14.73 17.10
C ALA A 599 6.32 14.13 16.33
N SER A 600 6.37 14.28 15.01
CA SER A 600 7.44 13.73 14.18
C SER A 600 8.52 14.76 13.81
N PHE A 601 8.14 16.03 13.63
CA PHE A 601 8.99 17.07 13.07
C PHE A 601 9.19 18.29 13.98
N SER A 602 8.54 18.36 15.15
CA SER A 602 8.80 19.44 16.11
C SER A 602 10.12 19.23 16.88
N PRO A 603 10.90 20.29 17.13
CA PRO A 603 12.04 20.27 18.06
C PRO A 603 11.66 19.83 19.48
N LEU A 604 10.38 20.00 19.90
CA LEU A 604 9.84 19.59 21.21
C LEU A 604 9.88 18.07 21.44
N THR A 605 10.04 17.27 20.38
CA THR A 605 10.23 15.81 20.54
C THR A 605 11.59 15.47 21.15
N SER A 606 12.53 16.40 21.09
CA SER A 606 13.79 16.39 21.84
C SER A 606 13.59 16.69 23.33
N SER A 607 12.50 17.38 23.72
CA SER A 607 12.20 17.76 25.10
C SER A 607 11.23 16.83 25.83
N GLY A 608 10.55 15.92 25.12
CA GLY A 608 9.67 14.93 25.73
C GLY A 608 10.41 13.94 26.62
N LYS A 609 9.93 13.74 27.85
CA LYS A 609 10.55 12.84 28.83
C LYS A 609 10.12 11.38 28.55
N PRO A 610 11.03 10.41 28.43
CA PRO A 610 10.66 9.01 28.37
C PRO A 610 10.04 8.58 29.71
N ILE A 611 8.80 8.08 29.70
CA ILE A 611 8.09 7.68 30.95
C ILE A 611 7.52 6.27 30.94
N THR A 612 7.36 5.63 29.78
CA THR A 612 6.78 4.28 29.65
C THR A 612 7.28 3.62 28.36
N ARG A 613 7.01 2.34 28.11
CA ARG A 613 7.37 1.61 26.89
C ARG A 613 6.17 1.28 25.99
N CYS A 614 6.42 1.38 24.68
CA CYS A 614 5.49 0.98 23.63
C CYS A 614 5.36 -0.55 23.59
N GLY A 615 4.14 -1.09 23.52
CA GLY A 615 3.91 -2.54 23.42
C GLY A 615 4.20 -3.13 22.04
N ASN A 616 4.33 -2.29 21.01
CA ASN A 616 4.63 -2.71 19.65
C ASN A 616 6.15 -2.90 19.46
N CYS A 617 6.93 -1.83 19.62
CA CYS A 617 8.38 -1.86 19.39
C CYS A 617 9.23 -2.04 20.66
N MET A 618 8.63 -2.08 21.86
CA MET A 618 9.31 -2.21 23.16
C MET A 618 10.26 -1.05 23.54
N ARG A 619 10.25 0.04 22.76
CA ARG A 619 11.03 1.25 23.00
C ARG A 619 10.26 2.26 23.85
N TYR A 620 10.98 3.19 24.46
CA TYR A 620 10.38 4.23 25.30
C TYR A 620 9.46 5.16 24.50
N LEU A 621 8.27 5.39 25.06
CA LEU A 621 7.34 6.44 24.70
C LEU A 621 7.74 7.73 25.42
N LYS A 622 7.85 8.82 24.67
CA LYS A 622 8.10 10.16 25.21
C LYS A 622 6.78 10.82 25.59
N HIS A 623 6.70 11.34 26.80
CA HIS A 623 5.59 12.17 27.26
C HIS A 623 5.78 13.60 26.80
N LEU A 624 4.82 14.08 26.02
CA LEU A 624 4.71 15.47 25.59
C LEU A 624 3.67 16.14 26.50
N GLU A 625 4.14 16.93 27.47
CA GLU A 625 3.29 17.64 28.44
C GLU A 625 2.54 18.83 27.82
N ALA A 626 3.03 19.34 26.69
CA ALA A 626 2.38 20.40 25.94
C ALA A 626 0.96 19.98 25.54
N ARG A 627 -0.04 20.81 25.90
CA ARG A 627 -1.44 20.48 25.65
C ARG A 627 -1.76 20.50 24.14
N PRO A 628 -2.52 19.52 23.60
CA PRO A 628 -3.03 18.36 24.32
C PRO A 628 -1.93 17.34 24.63
N GLN A 629 -1.85 16.91 25.90
CA GLN A 629 -0.80 16.00 26.37
C GLN A 629 -0.95 14.62 25.75
N ARG A 630 0.17 13.98 25.40
CA ARG A 630 0.20 12.72 24.64
C ARG A 630 1.52 11.97 24.82
N LEU A 631 1.49 10.67 24.53
CA LEU A 631 2.69 9.84 24.39
C LEU A 631 3.07 9.73 22.91
N TYR A 632 4.36 9.79 22.61
CA TYR A 632 4.87 9.63 21.25
C TYR A 632 5.88 8.49 21.18
N CYS A 633 5.69 7.58 20.23
CA CYS A 633 6.66 6.54 19.90
C CYS A 633 7.52 7.00 18.72
N ALA A 634 8.80 7.29 18.96
CA ALA A 634 9.70 7.71 17.87
C ALA A 634 10.04 6.60 16.86
N TYR A 635 9.78 5.33 17.22
CA TYR A 635 10.09 4.17 16.37
C TYR A 635 8.87 3.69 15.58
N CYS A 636 7.68 3.74 16.19
CA CYS A 636 6.44 3.44 15.48
C CYS A 636 5.85 4.67 14.79
N GLU A 637 6.35 5.87 15.09
CA GLU A 637 5.87 7.16 14.58
C GLU A 637 4.38 7.45 14.90
N VAL A 638 3.86 6.79 15.94
CA VAL A 638 2.48 6.92 16.41
C VAL A 638 2.40 7.75 17.69
N THR A 639 1.31 8.51 17.83
CA THR A 639 0.94 9.19 19.07
C THR A 639 -0.24 8.51 19.76
N TYR A 640 -0.20 8.50 21.10
CA TYR A 640 -1.29 8.02 21.95
C TYR A 640 -1.81 9.20 22.76
N ALA A 641 -3.07 9.55 22.61
CA ALA A 641 -3.70 10.57 23.42
C ALA A 641 -3.72 10.16 24.90
N LEU A 642 -3.63 11.16 25.77
CA LEU A 642 -3.76 11.01 27.23
C LEU A 642 -4.91 11.90 27.75
N PRO A 643 -5.42 11.66 28.97
CA PRO A 643 -6.42 12.55 29.58
C PRO A 643 -5.89 13.99 29.74
N GLN A 644 -6.72 15.01 29.47
CA GLN A 644 -6.25 16.41 29.36
C GLN A 644 -6.25 17.23 30.67
N GLY A 645 -6.81 16.71 31.76
CA GLY A 645 -6.97 17.42 33.05
C GLY A 645 -6.42 16.65 34.25
N GLY A 646 -5.21 16.12 34.12
CA GLY A 646 -4.50 15.45 35.21
C GLY A 646 -3.00 15.34 34.95
N THR A 647 -2.22 15.07 35.99
CA THR A 647 -0.77 14.84 35.89
C THR A 647 -0.50 13.37 35.57
N ILE A 648 0.25 13.13 34.50
CA ILE A 648 0.65 11.78 34.08
C ILE A 648 1.98 11.41 34.75
N LYS A 649 2.03 10.22 35.34
CA LYS A 649 3.23 9.66 35.97
C LYS A 649 3.54 8.28 35.44
N GLN A 650 4.82 7.90 35.52
CA GLN A 650 5.31 6.58 35.17
C GLN A 650 4.64 5.50 36.03
N TYR A 651 4.21 4.42 35.38
CA TYR A 651 3.62 3.25 36.02
C TYR A 651 4.12 1.94 35.39
N SER A 652 5.41 1.92 35.03
CA SER A 652 6.08 0.94 34.18
C SER A 652 6.19 -0.49 34.75
N ASN A 653 5.88 -0.71 36.02
CA ASN A 653 5.91 -2.05 36.62
C ASN A 653 4.74 -2.94 36.16
N TYR A 654 3.77 -2.35 35.48
CA TYR A 654 2.58 -3.04 35.00
C TYR A 654 2.54 -2.96 33.48
N LYS A 655 2.25 -4.10 32.86
CA LYS A 655 2.04 -4.22 31.42
C LYS A 655 0.62 -4.64 31.15
N CYS A 656 0.04 -4.09 30.10
CA CYS A 656 -1.25 -4.53 29.60
C CYS A 656 -1.12 -5.96 29.04
N PRO A 657 -1.94 -6.93 29.48
CA PRO A 657 -1.88 -8.30 28.97
C PRO A 657 -2.35 -8.44 27.52
N LEU A 658 -3.10 -7.45 27.00
CA LEU A 658 -3.66 -7.48 25.64
C LEU A 658 -2.64 -7.05 24.58
N ASP A 659 -1.87 -6.00 24.87
CA ASP A 659 -1.03 -5.33 23.88
C ASP A 659 0.43 -5.15 24.31
N ASN A 660 0.78 -5.53 25.54
CA ASN A 660 2.12 -5.46 26.13
C ASN A 660 2.65 -4.04 26.38
N PHE A 661 1.80 -3.00 26.29
CA PHE A 661 2.21 -1.65 26.65
C PHE A 661 2.48 -1.55 28.15
N GLU A 662 3.55 -0.87 28.52
CA GLU A 662 3.73 -0.42 29.90
C GLU A 662 2.72 0.67 30.22
N LEU A 663 2.11 0.59 31.40
CA LEU A 663 1.05 1.50 31.80
C LEU A 663 1.61 2.85 32.26
N VAL A 664 0.75 3.87 32.19
CA VAL A 664 0.94 5.15 32.91
C VAL A 664 -0.20 5.33 33.90
N ILE A 665 -0.05 6.23 34.86
CA ILE A 665 -1.13 6.59 35.77
C ILE A 665 -1.48 8.06 35.65
N CYS A 666 -2.77 8.37 35.55
CA CYS A 666 -3.28 9.73 35.56
C CYS A 666 -3.75 10.11 36.96
N HIS A 667 -3.24 11.22 37.49
CA HIS A 667 -3.70 11.83 38.74
C HIS A 667 -4.52 13.08 38.43
N VAL A 668 -5.77 13.10 38.86
CA VAL A 668 -6.70 14.22 38.64
C VAL A 668 -6.75 15.09 39.91
N GLU A 669 -6.99 16.39 39.74
CA GLU A 669 -7.29 17.28 40.87
C GLU A 669 -8.43 16.71 41.73
N GLY A 670 -8.30 16.81 43.05
CA GLY A 670 -9.22 16.16 43.99
C GLY A 670 -8.79 14.75 44.45
N GLY A 671 -7.68 14.20 43.95
CA GLY A 671 -7.03 13.01 44.50
C GLY A 671 -7.36 11.68 43.82
N LYS A 672 -8.29 11.67 42.85
CA LYS A 672 -8.57 10.50 42.00
C LYS A 672 -7.35 10.15 41.15
N SER A 673 -7.07 8.87 40.98
CA SER A 673 -6.13 8.41 39.96
C SER A 673 -6.55 7.08 39.39
N PHE A 674 -6.19 6.82 38.14
CA PHE A 674 -6.51 5.58 37.45
C PHE A 674 -5.41 5.22 36.45
N PRO A 675 -5.09 3.92 36.30
CA PRO A 675 -4.09 3.45 35.36
C PRO A 675 -4.62 3.50 33.92
N ILE A 676 -3.69 3.65 32.97
CA ILE A 676 -3.97 3.83 31.55
C ILE A 676 -2.98 2.98 30.75
N CYS A 677 -3.52 2.09 29.93
CA CYS A 677 -2.78 1.52 28.82
C CYS A 677 -2.85 2.50 27.66
N PRO A 678 -1.70 3.01 27.14
CA PRO A 678 -1.68 3.94 26.02
C PRO A 678 -2.49 3.46 24.81
N ASN A 679 -2.40 2.18 24.47
CA ASN A 679 -3.09 1.63 23.31
C ASN A 679 -4.59 1.41 23.58
N CYS A 680 -4.97 0.66 24.63
CA CYS A 680 -6.40 0.44 24.96
C CYS A 680 -7.18 1.74 25.22
N TYR A 681 -6.53 2.80 25.71
CA TYR A 681 -7.17 4.10 25.89
C TYR A 681 -7.55 4.77 24.57
N ASN A 682 -6.74 4.59 23.53
CA ASN A 682 -6.97 5.16 22.21
C ASN A 682 -7.76 4.22 21.28
N ASN A 683 -7.64 2.92 21.52
CA ASN A 683 -8.25 1.83 20.76
C ASN A 683 -8.89 0.83 21.72
N PRO A 684 -10.04 1.15 22.34
CA PRO A 684 -10.68 0.25 23.28
C PRO A 684 -11.02 -1.10 22.62
N PRO A 685 -10.58 -2.24 23.19
CA PRO A 685 -10.80 -3.56 22.60
C PRO A 685 -12.21 -4.10 22.87
N PHE A 686 -13.05 -3.36 23.60
CA PHE A 686 -14.40 -3.77 23.98
C PHE A 686 -15.45 -2.87 23.30
N PRO A 687 -16.48 -3.44 22.65
CA PRO A 687 -17.45 -2.68 21.86
C PRO A 687 -18.24 -1.62 22.65
N ASP A 688 -18.41 -1.83 23.95
CA ASP A 688 -19.22 -1.01 24.84
C ASP A 688 -18.42 0.05 25.63
N ALA A 689 -17.16 0.30 25.23
CA ALA A 689 -16.35 1.35 25.83
C ALA A 689 -17.01 2.73 25.69
N ARG A 690 -16.82 3.61 26.68
CA ARG A 690 -17.52 4.88 26.80
C ARG A 690 -17.06 5.91 25.77
N VAL A 691 -18.01 6.69 25.23
CA VAL A 691 -17.71 7.83 24.35
C VAL A 691 -17.57 9.11 25.18
N GLN A 692 -16.37 9.71 25.20
CA GLN A 692 -16.10 11.02 25.78
C GLN A 692 -15.66 12.01 24.70
N GLY A 693 -16.39 13.13 24.54
CA GLY A 693 -16.05 14.17 23.57
C GLY A 693 -16.03 13.69 22.11
N GLY A 694 -16.88 12.72 21.76
CA GLY A 694 -16.94 12.13 20.41
C GLY A 694 -15.89 11.04 20.13
N ARG A 695 -15.09 10.62 21.13
CA ARG A 695 -14.13 9.51 21.00
C ARG A 695 -14.42 8.41 22.01
N GLN A 696 -14.30 7.16 21.57
CA GLN A 696 -14.38 6.00 22.46
C GLN A 696 -13.03 5.88 23.19
N LEU A 697 -13.00 6.17 24.49
CA LEU A 697 -11.78 6.16 25.31
C LEU A 697 -12.02 5.27 26.53
N MET A 698 -11.00 4.50 26.92
CA MET A 698 -11.15 3.52 28.01
C MET A 698 -9.94 3.50 28.94
N ALA A 699 -10.16 3.73 30.23
CA ALA A 699 -9.12 3.57 31.24
C ALA A 699 -9.00 2.10 31.71
N CYS A 700 -7.91 1.74 32.39
CA CYS A 700 -7.69 0.35 32.78
C CYS A 700 -8.69 -0.14 33.84
N ASP A 701 -9.27 0.76 34.63
CA ASP A 701 -10.37 0.51 35.59
C ASP A 701 -11.74 0.32 34.92
N GLU A 702 -11.79 0.36 33.59
CA GLU A 702 -12.95 -0.04 32.76
C GLU A 702 -12.66 -1.32 31.96
N CYS A 703 -11.43 -1.85 32.05
CA CYS A 703 -11.03 -3.05 31.33
C CYS A 703 -11.80 -4.28 31.85
N LYS A 704 -12.17 -5.18 30.92
CA LYS A 704 -12.88 -6.43 31.22
C LYS A 704 -12.03 -7.69 31.06
N HIS A 705 -10.75 -7.54 30.70
CA HIS A 705 -9.88 -8.69 30.48
C HIS A 705 -9.51 -9.36 31.81
N PRO A 706 -9.77 -10.66 32.03
CA PRO A 706 -9.66 -11.29 33.35
C PRO A 706 -8.22 -11.34 33.89
N THR A 707 -7.20 -11.32 33.03
CA THR A 707 -5.79 -11.28 33.45
C THR A 707 -5.24 -9.86 33.62
N CYS A 708 -6.05 -8.82 33.38
CA CYS A 708 -5.62 -7.46 33.62
C CYS A 708 -5.61 -7.19 35.13
N TYR A 709 -4.46 -6.78 35.66
CA TYR A 709 -4.34 -6.47 37.09
C TYR A 709 -5.25 -5.32 37.56
N HIS A 710 -5.75 -4.51 36.62
CA HIS A 710 -6.56 -3.33 36.89
C HIS A 710 -8.01 -3.44 36.41
N SER A 711 -8.41 -4.55 35.80
CA SER A 711 -9.77 -4.72 35.29
C SER A 711 -10.81 -4.73 36.40
N LEU A 712 -12.05 -4.39 36.01
CA LEU A 712 -13.23 -4.57 36.87
C LEU A 712 -13.42 -6.03 37.30
N ALA A 713 -13.06 -7.00 36.45
CA ALA A 713 -13.11 -8.42 36.79
C ALA A 713 -12.33 -8.78 38.08
N THR A 714 -11.34 -7.97 38.44
CA THR A 714 -10.44 -8.23 39.58
C THR A 714 -10.60 -7.18 40.69
N ASN A 715 -11.01 -5.96 40.35
CA ASN A 715 -10.98 -4.81 41.26
C ASN A 715 -12.35 -4.19 41.52
N TYR A 716 -13.43 -4.74 40.97
CA TYR A 716 -14.79 -4.27 41.25
C TYR A 716 -15.13 -4.45 42.73
N VAL A 717 -15.65 -3.40 43.37
CA VAL A 717 -16.09 -3.45 44.76
C VAL A 717 -17.61 -3.38 44.85
N ALA A 718 -18.22 -2.38 44.22
CA ALA A 718 -19.66 -2.16 44.21
C ALA A 718 -20.04 -1.17 43.12
N ASP A 719 -21.34 -0.94 42.94
CA ASP A 719 -21.83 0.20 42.17
C ASP A 719 -21.49 1.53 42.85
N CYS A 720 -21.54 2.63 42.11
CA CYS A 720 -21.19 3.94 42.64
C CYS A 720 -22.08 4.33 43.81
N VAL A 721 -21.47 4.79 44.90
CA VAL A 721 -22.17 5.31 46.07
C VAL A 721 -22.90 6.64 45.83
N ASP A 722 -22.61 7.36 44.74
CA ASP A 722 -23.42 8.51 44.34
C ASP A 722 -24.60 8.00 43.52
N PRO A 723 -25.86 8.13 43.99
CA PRO A 723 -27.04 7.61 43.30
C PRO A 723 -27.31 8.30 41.96
N ARG A 724 -26.59 9.38 41.63
CA ARG A 724 -26.66 10.07 40.34
C ARG A 724 -25.61 9.57 39.34
N CYS A 725 -24.83 8.55 39.71
CA CYS A 725 -23.73 8.00 38.93
C CYS A 725 -24.00 6.53 38.62
N ASP A 726 -23.88 6.16 37.34
CA ASP A 726 -24.04 4.80 36.80
C ASP A 726 -22.73 4.02 36.72
N GLY A 727 -21.66 4.53 37.35
CA GLY A 727 -20.35 3.88 37.36
C GLY A 727 -20.17 2.86 38.46
N CYS A 728 -18.98 2.26 38.51
CA CYS A 728 -18.59 1.27 39.50
C CYS A 728 -17.44 1.79 40.37
N MET A 729 -17.45 1.43 41.65
CA MET A 729 -16.34 1.62 42.59
C MET A 729 -15.30 0.53 42.35
N ALA A 730 -14.12 0.92 41.88
CA ALA A 730 -13.01 0.00 41.60
C ALA A 730 -11.81 0.32 42.51
N PHE A 731 -11.17 -0.73 43.01
CA PHE A 731 -9.92 -0.59 43.76
C PHE A 731 -8.79 -0.12 42.84
N VAL A 732 -8.04 0.89 43.29
CA VAL A 732 -6.88 1.41 42.56
C VAL A 732 -5.60 1.01 43.30
N PRO A 733 -4.75 0.15 42.71
CA PRO A 733 -3.50 -0.26 43.33
C PRO A 733 -2.59 0.93 43.68
N ARG A 734 -1.95 0.88 44.84
CA ARG A 734 -1.23 2.02 45.44
C ARG A 734 -0.11 2.53 44.53
N THR A 735 -0.16 3.83 44.25
CA THR A 735 0.86 4.56 43.47
C THR A 735 1.51 5.70 44.23
N SER A 736 0.82 6.29 45.21
CA SER A 736 1.38 7.29 46.15
C SER A 736 0.57 7.37 47.44
N GLY A 737 1.21 7.20 48.59
CA GLY A 737 0.74 7.64 49.91
C GLY A 737 -0.48 6.91 50.51
N LYS A 738 -1.60 6.82 49.79
CA LYS A 738 -2.91 6.36 50.28
C LYS A 738 -3.50 5.27 49.39
N TRP A 739 -4.15 4.30 50.02
CA TRP A 739 -4.98 3.29 49.37
C TRP A 739 -6.36 3.88 49.07
N LYS A 740 -6.95 3.53 47.92
CA LYS A 740 -8.23 4.10 47.52
C LYS A 740 -9.05 3.20 46.63
N ILE A 741 -10.36 3.36 46.76
CA ILE A 741 -11.36 2.84 45.84
C ILE A 741 -11.94 4.06 45.15
N CYS A 742 -12.00 4.06 43.82
CA CYS A 742 -12.48 5.20 43.03
C CYS A 742 -13.63 4.77 42.15
N CYS A 743 -14.64 5.64 41.99
CA CYS A 743 -15.60 5.45 40.92
C CYS A 743 -14.91 5.69 39.57
N ASN A 744 -15.11 4.82 38.58
CA ASN A 744 -14.62 5.05 37.22
C ASN A 744 -15.32 6.25 36.54
N HIS A 745 -16.61 6.50 36.80
CA HIS A 745 -17.40 7.53 36.10
C HIS A 745 -17.43 8.93 36.73
N CYS A 746 -17.37 9.04 38.07
CA CYS A 746 -17.47 10.33 38.77
C CYS A 746 -16.26 10.59 39.68
N THR A 747 -16.34 11.62 40.54
CA THR A 747 -15.27 12.02 41.46
C THR A 747 -15.35 11.35 42.84
N MET A 748 -16.26 10.39 43.02
CA MET A 748 -16.39 9.62 44.26
C MET A 748 -15.16 8.77 44.50
N MET A 749 -14.63 8.83 45.73
CA MET A 749 -13.54 7.97 46.18
C MET A 749 -13.64 7.67 47.67
N ILE A 750 -13.21 6.48 48.05
CA ILE A 750 -13.10 6.01 49.44
C ILE A 750 -11.62 5.85 49.73
N LEU A 751 -11.12 6.59 50.72
CA LEU A 751 -9.76 6.43 51.21
C LEU A 751 -9.72 5.32 52.25
N LEU A 752 -8.88 4.33 51.99
CA LEU A 752 -8.63 3.23 52.90
C LEU A 752 -7.48 3.59 53.88
N PRO A 753 -7.40 2.93 55.04
CA PRO A 753 -6.34 3.15 56.03
C PRO A 753 -4.92 3.23 55.42
N PRO A 754 -4.19 4.35 55.59
CA PRO A 754 -2.88 4.54 54.97
C PRO A 754 -1.78 3.64 55.54
N THR A 755 -2.00 3.09 56.74
CA THR A 755 -1.09 2.16 57.43
C THR A 755 -1.14 0.74 56.88
N ALA A 756 -2.13 0.40 56.05
CA ALA A 756 -2.19 -0.91 55.41
C ALA A 756 -0.94 -1.17 54.53
N GLN A 757 -0.38 -2.37 54.63
CA GLN A 757 0.76 -2.82 53.84
C GLN A 757 0.30 -3.43 52.52
N ARG A 758 -0.80 -4.19 52.53
CA ARG A 758 -1.40 -4.82 51.35
C ARG A 758 -2.91 -4.68 51.40
N VAL A 759 -3.51 -4.49 50.24
CA VAL A 759 -4.96 -4.38 50.06
C VAL A 759 -5.36 -5.12 48.80
N TYR A 760 -6.38 -5.97 48.91
CA TYR A 760 -6.96 -6.73 47.79
C TYR A 760 -8.48 -6.69 47.86
N VAL A 761 -9.13 -6.85 46.71
CA VAL A 761 -10.57 -7.18 46.66
C VAL A 761 -10.70 -8.69 46.81
N SER A 762 -11.52 -9.13 47.77
CA SER A 762 -11.84 -10.54 48.01
C SER A 762 -12.86 -11.03 46.98
N SER A 763 -12.95 -12.35 46.80
CA SER A 763 -14.05 -12.98 46.05
C SER A 763 -15.34 -13.14 46.88
N GLU A 764 -15.32 -12.76 48.16
CA GLU A 764 -16.46 -12.83 49.06
C GLU A 764 -17.33 -11.56 48.96
N GLU A 765 -18.65 -11.74 48.91
CA GLU A 765 -19.64 -10.65 48.88
C GLU A 765 -20.20 -10.36 50.28
N CYS A 766 -20.47 -9.09 50.55
CA CYS A 766 -21.16 -8.68 51.76
C CYS A 766 -22.63 -9.13 51.71
N PRO A 767 -23.11 -9.90 52.71
CA PRO A 767 -24.50 -10.40 52.71
C PRO A 767 -25.55 -9.29 52.86
N GLU A 768 -25.16 -8.10 53.32
CA GLU A 768 -26.09 -6.98 53.54
C GLU A 768 -26.28 -6.11 52.30
N CYS A 769 -25.19 -5.76 51.60
CA CYS A 769 -25.22 -4.79 50.50
C CYS A 769 -24.71 -5.33 49.16
N GLY A 770 -24.26 -6.58 49.09
CA GLY A 770 -23.74 -7.20 47.87
C GLY A 770 -22.37 -6.68 47.41
N ALA A 771 -21.74 -5.76 48.13
CA ALA A 771 -20.41 -5.27 47.79
C ALA A 771 -19.33 -6.35 48.04
N MET A 772 -18.33 -6.44 47.17
CA MET A 772 -17.16 -7.29 47.38
C MET A 772 -16.40 -6.82 48.62
N MET A 773 -16.01 -7.77 49.48
CA MET A 773 -15.22 -7.49 50.66
C MET A 773 -13.78 -7.09 50.29
N VAL A 774 -13.14 -6.30 51.15
CA VAL A 774 -11.74 -5.88 50.97
C VAL A 774 -10.87 -6.53 52.05
N ASP A 775 -9.78 -7.17 51.61
CA ASP A 775 -8.75 -7.75 52.49
C ASP A 775 -7.65 -6.70 52.74
N LEU A 776 -7.57 -6.20 53.97
CA LEU A 776 -6.52 -5.28 54.41
C LEU A 776 -5.56 -5.99 55.36
N GLN A 777 -4.28 -5.96 55.02
CA GLN A 777 -3.20 -6.47 55.86
C GLN A 777 -2.32 -5.32 56.34
N PHE A 778 -2.03 -5.29 57.63
CA PHE A 778 -1.28 -4.25 58.32
C PHE A 778 0.05 -4.81 58.82
N PRO A 779 1.11 -3.98 58.90
CA PRO A 779 2.29 -4.35 59.67
C PRO A 779 1.93 -4.54 61.14
N GLU A 780 2.60 -5.46 61.82
CA GLU A 780 2.39 -5.81 63.22
C GLU A 780 2.26 -4.56 64.10
N GLY A 781 1.14 -4.46 64.83
CA GLY A 781 0.88 -3.39 65.78
C GLY A 781 0.56 -2.02 65.17
N LYS A 782 0.49 -1.89 63.83
CA LYS A 782 0.15 -0.65 63.10
C LYS A 782 -1.30 -0.62 62.58
N SER A 783 -2.10 -1.63 62.91
CA SER A 783 -3.52 -1.70 62.54
C SER A 783 -4.34 -0.63 63.27
N PRO A 784 -5.10 0.22 62.56
CA PRO A 784 -6.03 1.18 63.16
C PRO A 784 -7.37 0.53 63.53
N LEU A 785 -7.52 -0.77 63.31
CA LEU A 785 -8.77 -1.50 63.47
C LEU A 785 -9.05 -1.87 64.94
N PRO A 786 -10.32 -2.17 65.29
CA PRO A 786 -10.68 -2.67 66.62
C PRO A 786 -9.84 -3.91 66.99
N ASN A 787 -9.33 -3.94 68.22
CA ASN A 787 -8.46 -5.01 68.76
C ASN A 787 -7.09 -5.19 68.07
N ARG A 788 -6.64 -4.23 67.23
CA ARG A 788 -5.34 -4.27 66.50
C ARG A 788 -5.10 -5.55 65.69
N LYS A 789 -6.14 -6.14 65.09
CA LYS A 789 -5.96 -7.27 64.17
C LYS A 789 -5.08 -6.86 62.98
N ASP A 790 -4.03 -7.64 62.70
CA ASP A 790 -3.09 -7.36 61.60
C ASP A 790 -3.65 -7.73 60.21
N ARG A 791 -4.82 -8.37 60.14
CA ARG A 791 -5.57 -8.63 58.91
C ARG A 791 -7.08 -8.53 59.16
N ILE A 792 -7.81 -7.97 58.20
CA ILE A 792 -9.27 -7.99 58.15
C ILE A 792 -9.73 -8.25 56.71
N VAL A 793 -10.75 -9.09 56.53
CA VAL A 793 -11.50 -9.23 55.28
C VAL A 793 -12.91 -8.77 55.60
N SER A 794 -13.33 -7.64 55.04
CA SER A 794 -14.61 -7.04 55.43
C SER A 794 -15.17 -6.04 54.42
N CYS A 795 -16.47 -5.77 54.51
CA CYS A 795 -17.17 -4.78 53.71
C CYS A 795 -16.81 -3.36 54.14
N VAL A 796 -16.42 -2.52 53.18
CA VAL A 796 -16.09 -1.10 53.41
C VAL A 796 -17.29 -0.23 53.76
N PHE A 797 -18.52 -0.75 53.60
CA PHE A 797 -19.77 -0.01 53.83
C PHE A 797 -20.48 -0.45 55.12
N CYS A 798 -20.62 -1.76 55.33
CA CYS A 798 -21.47 -2.32 56.37
C CYS A 798 -20.74 -2.61 57.69
N ASP A 799 -19.47 -3.01 57.65
CA ASP A 799 -18.77 -3.45 58.87
C ASP A 799 -18.18 -2.25 59.63
N PRO A 800 -18.61 -2.00 60.87
CA PRO A 800 -18.11 -0.89 61.70
C PRO A 800 -16.59 -0.89 61.91
N ALA A 801 -15.92 -2.05 61.82
CA ALA A 801 -14.47 -2.13 61.96
C ALA A 801 -13.74 -1.40 60.83
N LEU A 802 -14.29 -1.46 59.61
CA LEU A 802 -13.68 -0.85 58.42
C LEU A 802 -14.39 0.47 58.03
N SER A 803 -15.72 0.53 58.09
CA SER A 803 -16.50 1.72 57.71
C SER A 803 -16.19 2.95 58.56
N ASN A 804 -15.84 2.78 59.84
CA ASN A 804 -15.39 3.87 60.72
C ASN A 804 -13.94 4.33 60.47
N ASN A 805 -13.17 3.56 59.70
CA ASN A 805 -11.75 3.78 59.44
C ASN A 805 -11.46 4.15 57.97
N VAL A 806 -12.50 4.33 57.17
CA VAL A 806 -12.42 4.87 55.81
C VAL A 806 -12.95 6.30 55.78
N SER A 807 -12.54 7.08 54.79
CA SER A 807 -13.13 8.40 54.55
C SER A 807 -13.68 8.47 53.13
N GLU A 808 -14.98 8.75 53.02
CA GLU A 808 -15.60 9.14 51.76
C GLU A 808 -15.14 10.55 51.42
N VAL A 809 -14.53 10.71 50.25
CA VAL A 809 -14.07 12.00 49.76
C VAL A 809 -14.70 12.25 48.40
N ARG A 810 -15.42 13.36 48.28
CA ARG A 810 -15.84 13.88 46.98
C ARG A 810 -14.73 14.77 46.41
N GLY A 811 -14.08 14.33 45.34
CA GLY A 811 -13.13 15.16 44.63
C GLY A 811 -13.80 16.41 44.05
N LYS A 812 -13.10 17.55 44.01
CA LYS A 812 -13.55 18.75 43.27
C LYS A 812 -13.49 18.46 41.78
N LEU A 813 -14.59 18.68 41.06
CA LEU A 813 -14.61 18.64 39.60
C LEU A 813 -13.71 19.77 39.05
N GLY A 814 -12.50 19.43 38.62
CA GLY A 814 -11.84 20.22 37.57
C GLY A 814 -12.73 20.14 36.33
N ASN A 815 -13.03 21.28 35.69
CA ASN A 815 -13.96 21.40 34.56
C ASN A 815 -13.64 20.41 33.41
N PHE A 816 -14.18 19.20 33.50
CA PHE A 816 -14.30 18.26 32.41
C PHE A 816 -15.74 18.35 31.90
N SER A 817 -15.91 19.11 30.82
CA SER A 817 -17.11 19.22 29.98
C SER A 817 -18.40 19.72 30.65
N ARG A 818 -18.68 21.03 30.50
CA ARG A 818 -20.01 21.59 30.18
C ARG A 818 -19.82 22.98 29.53
N ARG A 819 -19.37 23.01 28.28
CA ARG A 819 -19.68 24.13 27.35
C ARG A 819 -20.71 23.62 26.36
N GLY A 820 -21.94 23.46 26.85
CA GLY A 820 -23.12 23.41 25.99
C GLY A 820 -23.54 24.83 25.69
N GLY A 821 -23.50 25.23 24.42
CA GLY A 821 -24.01 26.51 23.95
C GLY A 821 -25.52 26.59 24.17
N GLY A 822 -25.93 27.17 25.29
CA GLY A 822 -27.31 27.53 25.57
C GLY A 822 -27.46 29.04 25.44
N GLY A 823 -27.73 29.52 24.23
CA GLY A 823 -28.16 30.89 24.02
C GLY A 823 -29.49 31.13 24.75
N LYS A 824 -29.46 31.84 25.87
CA LYS A 824 -30.65 32.46 26.46
C LYS A 824 -30.52 33.97 26.32
N GLY A 825 -31.23 34.50 25.32
CA GLY A 825 -31.53 35.91 25.25
C GLY A 825 -32.36 36.33 26.48
N ARG A 826 -31.91 37.38 27.15
CA ARG A 826 -32.77 38.30 27.90
C ARG A 826 -32.23 39.70 27.72
N GLY A 827 -32.98 40.50 26.98
CA GLY A 827 -32.74 41.93 26.86
C GLY A 827 -33.29 42.72 28.06
N ARG A 828 -32.88 43.99 28.03
CA ARG A 828 -33.35 45.18 28.77
C ARG A 828 -32.93 45.35 30.24
N GLY A 829 -32.18 46.44 30.46
CA GLY A 829 -32.57 47.41 31.49
C GLY A 829 -31.44 48.05 32.31
N GLY A 830 -30.91 49.18 31.84
CA GLY A 830 -30.88 50.42 32.63
C GLY A 830 -29.75 50.71 33.64
N ARG A 831 -29.11 51.86 33.38
CA ARG A 831 -28.56 52.87 34.33
C ARG A 831 -27.21 52.61 35.02
N GLY A 832 -26.17 53.17 34.41
CA GLY A 832 -25.59 54.45 34.86
C GLY A 832 -24.59 54.44 36.02
N ARG A 833 -23.34 54.82 35.73
CA ARG A 833 -22.63 55.99 36.31
C ARG A 833 -21.21 56.04 35.76
N GLY A 834 -20.84 57.16 35.16
CA GLY A 834 -19.53 57.38 34.58
C GLY A 834 -18.47 57.80 35.61
N ARG A 835 -17.23 57.89 35.14
CA ARG A 835 -16.30 59.01 35.30
C ARG A 835 -15.08 58.74 34.43
N GLY A 836 -14.68 59.74 33.66
CA GLY A 836 -13.62 59.64 32.65
C GLY A 836 -12.25 60.16 33.11
N ARG A 837 -11.54 60.70 32.11
CA ARG A 837 -10.15 61.16 32.03
C ARG A 837 -9.18 60.00 31.71
N GLY A 838 -8.34 60.05 30.67
CA GLY A 838 -8.00 61.11 29.73
C GLY A 838 -6.52 60.98 29.32
N TYR A 839 -6.24 61.41 28.08
CA TYR A 839 -4.94 61.87 27.52
C TYR A 839 -3.92 60.79 27.07
N ARG A 840 -3.68 60.72 25.75
CA ARG A 840 -2.55 61.31 24.94
C ARG A 840 -1.27 60.46 25.10
N ASN A 841 -0.58 59.97 24.07
CA ASN A 841 -0.49 60.27 22.63
C ASN A 841 -0.52 58.98 21.82
#